data_AF-A0A942NSP6-F1
#
_entry.id   AF-A0A942NSP6-F1
#
_cell.length_a   1.000
_cell.length_b   1.000
_cell.length_c   1.000
_cell.angle_alpha   90.00
_cell.angle_beta   90.00
_cell.angle_gamma   90.00
#
_symmetry.space_group_name_H-M   'P 1'
#
loop_
_entity.id
_entity.type
_entity.pdbx_description
1 polymer ?
#
loop_
_entity_poly.entity_id
_entity_poly.type
_entity_poly.pdbx_seq_one_letter_code
_entity_poly.pdbx_strand_id
1 'polypeptide(L)'
;GNIAIRIMGGPNESSALFLDNFHFEEIPACAVPIDLHTEIIDEQSVELGWTQIGFADIWDIKYGLPGFNPLEEGTIIENITQNPYILEGLAVNSLYEFRVRTVCDEEISEWSEPYLFATQCETFNLPYLENFDTYGVAIPPACWISNGSINVVDWMPQSPPYHLNMAAGDENVLFVAAPKFTSPINQIKLSLQMRRGQLANGLDVGIMTDVHDPSTFQLVSHLTGAQNNEYTDELIYFNGNYPAESRITFKYWGSWHGLMLDNILFEPIPNCPEPFNVQASNIDIYEAAIVWLQAGTVNQWELSIGDPGFNPDIEGNLISGITNAYYLLVGLQANTAYEIYVRSICGTDYSEWSNSKVITTLPRCQAPYGLNASNVSQHNAHISWMQPGSALSWEVLYGIAGFNPENEGTMAVSITTQEYQLTDLQHSQYYEVYVRAICDEEASSWSTSLLFATECGVQDLPFSENFNQNIYAELPLCWNSVYMGEGNGNITVSQYEHCLIISNGNWYNVSRLVILPQIDAENNPVKISFKAKHDFGSNILEIGIMENPSDPGSFIPQSSFVLTKNTIQFDQFVTYFNPYTSNHYCIAFRYYEHGTIKLTDIIIEAAPSCPSPFNLQVTGITQSDAELSWSNVGTINSWEVNYGHAGFDPETEGILFSNVIENQATLTGLAAGSYYQAYVRSICSGEVSDWSIPVLFSTVCSAIPTPYFENFEIIHTPPPPLCWDMYVGFGHVYYKNYENTVCITSYAYQGVILILPEFEDPLHILHLDIQARWDYNENFFEVGVISDIENPSSYQSWQTLHYSDNQLQSKSVSFAGFTGSNGRIALRFGSAAFTINEIAVINIMQTYEIIASAGSGGSINPDGEVILNHGANQTFTITPDNGYEISDVLVNGMSVGALSTYTFVNVTTNHTIAASFYILTYSINASAGANGSISPSGDVNVNFGQNQTFTITPNTGYAIADVLVDGVSVGSLSTYTFVNITANHTIEASFSVLTYTINASTGANGSISPSGNVNVNY
;
A
#
# COMPACT_ATOMS: atom_id res chain seq x y z
N GLY A 1 -31.71 -31.08 42.13
CA GLY A 1 -32.18 -31.66 40.84
C GLY A 1 -31.08 -31.50 39.82
N ASN A 2 -31.04 -32.31 38.76
CA ASN A 2 -30.05 -32.13 37.70
C ASN A 2 -30.40 -30.86 36.92
N ILE A 3 -29.42 -29.97 36.73
CA ILE A 3 -29.55 -28.76 35.90
C ILE A 3 -29.14 -29.14 34.47
N ALA A 4 -29.94 -28.72 33.48
CA ALA A 4 -29.65 -28.93 32.06
C ALA A 4 -29.69 -27.59 31.34
N ILE A 5 -28.72 -27.36 30.45
CA ILE A 5 -28.62 -26.14 29.64
C ILE A 5 -29.06 -26.50 28.22
N ARG A 6 -30.00 -25.72 27.66
CA ARG A 6 -30.48 -25.87 26.28
C ARG A 6 -30.02 -24.68 25.45
N ILE A 7 -29.28 -24.95 24.38
CA ILE A 7 -28.83 -23.95 23.41
C ILE A 7 -29.87 -23.87 22.28
N MET A 8 -30.23 -22.65 21.86
CA MET A 8 -31.14 -22.39 20.74
C MET A 8 -30.37 -21.60 19.68
N GLY A 9 -30.25 -22.12 18.45
CA GLY A 9 -29.58 -21.46 17.32
C GLY A 9 -30.57 -21.05 16.22
N GLY A 10 -30.32 -19.93 15.56
CA GLY A 10 -31.05 -19.49 14.36
C GLY A 10 -30.69 -20.34 13.13
N PRO A 11 -31.55 -20.42 12.10
CA PRO A 11 -31.44 -21.42 11.03
C PRO A 11 -30.21 -21.29 10.11
N ASN A 12 -29.45 -20.17 10.11
CA ASN A 12 -28.41 -19.91 9.11
C ASN A 12 -27.09 -19.28 9.62
N GLU A 13 -26.73 -19.45 10.90
CA GLU A 13 -25.40 -19.03 11.38
C GLU A 13 -24.66 -20.19 12.05
N SER A 14 -23.42 -20.44 11.62
CA SER A 14 -22.51 -21.35 12.29
C SER A 14 -21.78 -20.61 13.41
N SER A 15 -22.40 -20.57 14.59
CA SER A 15 -21.82 -19.97 15.80
C SER A 15 -21.40 -21.06 16.78
N ALA A 16 -20.15 -21.03 17.26
CA ALA A 16 -19.64 -21.91 18.30
C ALA A 16 -19.70 -21.21 19.66
N LEU A 17 -20.39 -21.82 20.64
CA LEU A 17 -20.45 -21.32 22.01
C LEU A 17 -19.49 -22.13 22.89
N PHE A 18 -18.47 -21.47 23.44
CA PHE A 18 -17.53 -22.07 24.39
C PHE A 18 -17.97 -21.69 25.80
N LEU A 19 -18.44 -22.67 26.57
CA LEU A 19 -18.82 -22.50 27.98
C LEU A 19 -17.73 -23.11 28.86
N ASP A 20 -17.22 -22.33 29.79
CA ASP A 20 -16.25 -22.77 30.80
C ASP A 20 -16.55 -22.10 32.14
N ASN A 21 -15.98 -22.62 33.23
CA ASN A 21 -16.07 -22.09 34.60
C ASN A 21 -17.49 -22.06 35.21
N PHE A 22 -18.18 -23.20 35.26
CA PHE A 22 -19.38 -23.34 36.08
C PHE A 22 -19.03 -23.31 37.57
N HIS A 23 -19.61 -22.36 38.31
CA HIS A 23 -19.58 -22.34 39.76
C HIS A 23 -21.01 -22.37 40.30
N PHE A 24 -21.21 -23.15 41.37
CA PHE A 24 -22.48 -23.27 42.06
C PHE A 24 -22.31 -22.63 43.42
N GLU A 25 -23.05 -21.56 43.65
CA GLU A 25 -23.08 -20.87 44.94
C GLU A 25 -24.36 -21.26 45.67
N GLU A 26 -24.29 -21.36 47.00
CA GLU A 26 -25.50 -21.42 47.80
C GLU A 26 -26.20 -20.06 47.70
N ILE A 27 -27.52 -20.08 47.46
CA ILE A 27 -28.32 -18.86 47.34
C ILE A 27 -28.13 -18.05 48.64
N PRO A 28 -27.62 -16.80 48.57
CA PRO A 28 -27.46 -15.96 49.75
C PRO A 28 -28.79 -15.76 50.46
N ALA A 29 -28.76 -15.62 51.79
CA ALA A 29 -29.97 -15.35 52.57
C ALA A 29 -30.67 -14.06 52.12
N CYS A 30 -29.89 -13.09 51.61
CA CYS A 30 -30.38 -11.86 50.99
C CYS A 30 -30.00 -11.77 49.51
N ALA A 31 -30.77 -12.43 48.64
CA ALA A 31 -30.51 -12.49 47.20
C ALA A 31 -31.19 -11.34 46.44
N VAL A 32 -30.52 -10.83 45.40
CA VAL A 32 -31.04 -9.79 44.51
C VAL A 32 -32.21 -10.35 43.67
N PRO A 33 -33.32 -9.61 43.49
CA PRO A 33 -34.39 -10.02 42.59
C PRO A 33 -33.94 -10.12 41.12
N ILE A 34 -34.52 -11.05 40.36
CA ILE A 34 -34.23 -11.25 38.92
C ILE A 34 -35.51 -11.14 38.09
N ASP A 35 -35.40 -11.22 36.76
CA ASP A 35 -36.54 -11.18 35.82
C ASP A 35 -37.49 -10.00 36.07
N LEU A 36 -36.92 -8.80 36.19
CA LEU A 36 -37.72 -7.57 36.20
C LEU A 36 -38.54 -7.48 34.91
N HIS A 37 -39.81 -7.11 35.04
CA HIS A 37 -40.73 -6.95 33.92
C HIS A 37 -41.82 -5.92 34.26
N THR A 38 -42.58 -5.54 33.24
CA THR A 38 -43.79 -4.73 33.38
C THR A 38 -44.94 -5.44 32.67
N GLU A 39 -46.15 -5.41 33.25
CA GLU A 39 -47.32 -6.07 32.64
C GLU A 39 -48.34 -5.07 32.10
N ILE A 40 -48.68 -4.06 32.89
CA ILE A 40 -49.64 -3.01 32.54
C ILE A 40 -48.92 -1.67 32.62
N ILE A 41 -48.91 -0.93 31.51
CA ILE A 41 -48.36 0.42 31.44
C ILE A 41 -49.47 1.34 30.93
N ASP A 42 -49.81 2.34 31.73
CA ASP A 42 -50.75 3.41 31.38
C ASP A 42 -49.99 4.74 31.15
N GLU A 43 -50.71 5.84 30.96
CA GLU A 43 -50.13 7.16 30.73
C GLU A 43 -49.35 7.69 31.95
N GLN A 44 -49.70 7.32 33.19
CA GLN A 44 -49.07 7.86 34.41
C GLN A 44 -48.71 6.79 35.46
N SER A 45 -48.88 5.51 35.11
CA SER A 45 -48.64 4.40 36.03
C SER A 45 -48.11 3.18 35.31
N VAL A 46 -47.41 2.32 36.06
CA VAL A 46 -46.92 1.03 35.59
C VAL A 46 -47.02 -0.02 36.69
N GLU A 47 -47.36 -1.25 36.31
CA GLU A 47 -47.24 -2.42 37.17
C GLU A 47 -45.84 -3.05 37.00
N LEU A 48 -45.02 -2.96 38.05
CA LEU A 48 -43.66 -3.48 38.11
C LEU A 48 -43.67 -4.89 38.71
N GLY A 49 -43.07 -5.85 38.01
CA GLY A 49 -42.93 -7.24 38.47
C GLY A 49 -41.48 -7.69 38.51
N TRP A 50 -41.18 -8.64 39.40
CA TRP A 50 -39.88 -9.31 39.48
C TRP A 50 -40.01 -10.72 40.04
N THR A 51 -39.02 -11.58 39.82
CA THR A 51 -38.93 -12.91 40.42
C THR A 51 -38.13 -12.85 41.72
N GLN A 52 -38.77 -13.25 42.83
CA GLN A 52 -38.13 -13.38 44.13
C GLN A 52 -37.17 -14.58 44.18
N ILE A 53 -35.99 -14.38 44.76
CA ILE A 53 -35.03 -15.45 45.07
C ILE A 53 -34.89 -15.58 46.60
N GLY A 54 -34.97 -16.81 47.13
CA GLY A 54 -34.84 -17.08 48.57
C GLY A 54 -36.13 -16.80 49.37
N PHE A 55 -36.00 -16.52 50.66
CA PHE A 55 -37.13 -16.40 51.62
C PHE A 55 -37.57 -14.96 51.95
N ALA A 56 -37.06 -13.95 51.25
CA ALA A 56 -37.35 -12.55 51.58
C ALA A 56 -38.76 -12.09 51.21
N ASP A 57 -39.36 -11.21 52.00
CA ASP A 57 -40.73 -10.70 51.83
C ASP A 57 -40.80 -9.16 51.80
N ILE A 58 -39.65 -8.49 51.75
CA ILE A 58 -39.51 -7.03 51.74
C ILE A 58 -38.49 -6.58 50.67
N TRP A 59 -38.83 -5.56 49.89
CA TRP A 59 -37.99 -4.98 48.83
C TRP A 59 -37.97 -3.45 48.86
N ASP A 60 -36.91 -2.86 48.29
CA ASP A 60 -36.92 -1.46 47.90
C ASP A 60 -36.92 -1.36 46.38
N ILE A 61 -37.64 -0.39 45.84
CA ILE A 61 -37.66 -0.04 44.40
C ILE A 61 -37.00 1.32 44.23
N LYS A 62 -36.11 1.46 43.25
CA LYS A 62 -35.58 2.76 42.83
C LYS A 62 -35.89 3.01 41.37
N TYR A 63 -36.42 4.18 41.04
CA TYR A 63 -36.81 4.54 39.67
C TYR A 63 -36.43 5.97 39.31
N GLY A 64 -36.18 6.22 38.02
CA GLY A 64 -35.75 7.53 37.52
C GLY A 64 -35.61 7.55 36.00
N LEU A 65 -35.03 8.62 35.45
CA LEU A 65 -34.67 8.69 34.03
C LEU A 65 -33.54 7.67 33.73
N PRO A 66 -33.49 7.07 32.53
CA PRO A 66 -32.49 6.07 32.19
C PRO A 66 -31.06 6.51 32.43
N GLY A 67 -30.25 5.61 32.99
CA GLY A 67 -28.83 5.86 33.28
C GLY A 67 -28.56 6.59 34.59
N PHE A 68 -29.56 6.75 35.47
CA PHE A 68 -29.37 7.34 36.79
C PHE A 68 -28.42 6.49 37.66
N ASN A 69 -27.60 7.13 38.49
CA ASN A 69 -26.74 6.41 39.43
C ASN A 69 -27.56 5.89 40.64
N PRO A 70 -27.73 4.57 40.85
CA PRO A 70 -28.61 4.06 41.91
C PRO A 70 -28.08 4.28 43.33
N LEU A 71 -26.83 4.73 43.51
CA LEU A 71 -26.30 5.12 44.82
C LEU A 71 -26.59 6.59 45.17
N GLU A 72 -26.77 7.47 44.18
CA GLU A 72 -26.81 8.93 44.38
C GLU A 72 -28.07 9.60 43.83
N GLU A 73 -28.71 9.02 42.83
CA GLU A 73 -29.81 9.60 42.03
C GLU A 73 -31.03 8.67 41.99
N GLY A 74 -32.16 9.16 41.48
CA GLY A 74 -33.42 8.41 41.38
C GLY A 74 -34.27 8.46 42.65
N THR A 75 -35.56 8.14 42.50
CA THR A 75 -36.55 8.14 43.58
C THR A 75 -36.65 6.74 44.17
N ILE A 76 -36.47 6.60 45.49
CA ILE A 76 -36.56 5.33 46.21
C ILE A 76 -37.93 5.17 46.88
N ILE A 77 -38.46 3.95 46.84
CA ILE A 77 -39.64 3.51 47.58
C ILE A 77 -39.21 2.30 48.41
N GLU A 78 -39.27 2.44 49.74
CA GLU A 78 -38.73 1.45 50.68
C GLU A 78 -39.82 0.57 51.30
N ASN A 79 -39.43 -0.62 51.75
CA ASN A 79 -40.26 -1.57 52.50
C ASN A 79 -41.52 -2.07 51.75
N ILE A 80 -41.38 -2.34 50.45
CA ILE A 80 -42.41 -2.93 49.62
C ILE A 80 -42.63 -4.40 50.00
N THR A 81 -43.88 -4.77 50.27
CA THR A 81 -44.29 -6.15 50.63
C THR A 81 -45.21 -6.79 49.58
N GLN A 82 -45.41 -6.11 48.44
CA GLN A 82 -46.27 -6.53 47.34
C GLN A 82 -45.43 -6.68 46.06
N ASN A 83 -45.64 -7.78 45.35
CA ASN A 83 -45.05 -8.05 44.05
C ASN A 83 -46.12 -8.81 43.24
N PRO A 84 -46.67 -8.23 42.15
CA PRO A 84 -46.23 -6.98 41.52
C PRO A 84 -46.57 -5.71 42.32
N TYR A 85 -45.91 -4.59 41.98
CA TYR A 85 -46.11 -3.27 42.59
C TYR A 85 -46.55 -2.23 41.56
N ILE A 86 -47.63 -1.51 41.83
CA ILE A 86 -48.10 -0.42 40.96
C ILE A 86 -47.41 0.88 41.34
N LEU A 87 -46.61 1.41 40.42
CA LEU A 87 -45.96 2.71 40.53
C LEU A 87 -46.81 3.76 39.83
N GLU A 88 -47.31 4.75 40.58
CA GLU A 88 -48.18 5.82 40.09
C GLU A 88 -47.48 7.19 40.12
N GLY A 89 -48.04 8.17 39.41
CA GLY A 89 -47.56 9.56 39.41
C GLY A 89 -46.38 9.82 38.48
N LEU A 90 -46.20 8.96 37.47
CA LEU A 90 -45.19 9.11 36.43
C LEU A 90 -45.61 10.20 35.43
N ALA A 91 -44.62 10.85 34.83
CA ALA A 91 -44.86 11.77 33.74
C ALA A 91 -45.36 10.98 32.52
N VAL A 92 -46.32 11.57 31.80
CA VAL A 92 -46.85 11.00 30.56
C VAL A 92 -45.76 10.88 29.51
N ASN A 93 -45.81 9.83 28.69
CA ASN A 93 -44.92 9.63 27.57
C ASN A 93 -43.42 9.82 27.91
N SER A 94 -43.00 9.26 29.04
CA SER A 94 -41.67 9.45 29.60
C SER A 94 -40.98 8.10 29.79
N LEU A 95 -39.71 8.03 29.38
CA LEU A 95 -38.87 6.85 29.54
C LEU A 95 -38.31 6.82 30.97
N TYR A 96 -38.46 5.67 31.63
CA TYR A 96 -38.02 5.42 32.99
C TYR A 96 -37.17 4.15 33.05
N GLU A 97 -36.26 4.13 34.03
CA GLU A 97 -35.54 2.95 34.49
C GLU A 97 -36.01 2.62 35.91
N PHE A 98 -36.20 1.34 36.23
CA PHE A 98 -36.35 0.88 37.61
C PHE A 98 -35.43 -0.26 37.97
N ARG A 99 -35.10 -0.34 39.26
CA ARG A 99 -34.29 -1.39 39.90
C ARG A 99 -34.94 -1.80 41.20
N VAL A 100 -34.73 -3.06 41.58
CA VAL A 100 -35.27 -3.62 42.83
C VAL A 100 -34.14 -4.25 43.62
N ARG A 101 -34.15 -4.08 44.95
CA ARG A 101 -33.26 -4.81 45.87
C ARG A 101 -34.06 -5.44 46.99
N THR A 102 -33.52 -6.49 47.59
CA THR A 102 -34.13 -7.20 48.71
C THR A 102 -33.64 -6.60 50.03
N VAL A 103 -34.56 -6.43 50.99
CA VAL A 103 -34.25 -5.98 52.36
C VAL A 103 -34.45 -7.14 53.32
N CYS A 104 -33.39 -7.53 54.02
CA CYS A 104 -33.38 -8.64 54.99
C CYS A 104 -33.09 -8.12 56.41
N ASP A 105 -33.31 -8.97 57.43
CA ASP A 105 -33.25 -8.56 58.84
C ASP A 105 -31.95 -7.83 59.27
N GLU A 106 -30.78 -8.29 58.78
CA GLU A 106 -29.47 -7.71 59.12
C GLU A 106 -28.66 -7.21 57.90
N GLU A 107 -29.15 -7.41 56.66
CA GLU A 107 -28.44 -7.08 55.42
C GLU A 107 -29.41 -6.60 54.31
N ILE A 108 -28.91 -5.80 53.37
CA ILE A 108 -29.62 -5.41 52.14
C ILE A 108 -28.85 -5.94 50.93
N SER A 109 -29.55 -6.39 49.90
CA SER A 109 -28.90 -6.82 48.66
C SER A 109 -28.42 -5.63 47.84
N GLU A 110 -27.54 -5.89 46.87
CA GLU A 110 -27.27 -4.95 45.78
C GLU A 110 -28.54 -4.70 44.95
N TRP A 111 -28.54 -3.61 44.17
CA TRP A 111 -29.61 -3.32 43.22
C TRP A 111 -29.60 -4.30 42.05
N SER A 112 -30.77 -4.67 41.54
CA SER A 112 -30.88 -5.42 40.30
C SER A 112 -30.28 -4.68 39.10
N GLU A 113 -30.07 -5.43 38.02
CA GLU A 113 -29.89 -4.85 36.69
C GLU A 113 -31.07 -3.92 36.34
N PRO A 114 -30.83 -2.86 35.55
CA PRO A 114 -31.85 -1.89 35.20
C PRO A 114 -32.89 -2.48 34.26
N TYR A 115 -34.15 -2.14 34.49
CA TYR A 115 -35.23 -2.40 33.53
C TYR A 115 -35.80 -1.09 33.01
N LEU A 116 -35.87 -0.96 31.68
CA LEU A 116 -36.39 0.23 30.99
C LEU A 116 -37.85 0.04 30.59
N PHE A 117 -38.68 1.04 30.83
CA PHE A 117 -40.07 1.09 30.36
C PHE A 117 -40.48 2.54 30.05
N ALA A 118 -41.50 2.74 29.21
CA ALA A 118 -42.02 4.07 28.86
C ALA A 118 -43.53 4.13 29.08
N THR A 119 -44.03 5.20 29.72
CA THR A 119 -45.47 5.45 29.87
C THR A 119 -46.15 5.73 28.52
N GLN A 120 -47.45 5.46 28.39
CA GLN A 120 -48.17 5.64 27.13
C GLN A 120 -48.38 7.13 26.74
N CYS A 121 -48.63 7.39 25.45
CA CYS A 121 -48.96 8.71 24.89
C CYS A 121 -50.44 9.07 25.01
N GLU A 122 -50.74 10.32 25.39
CA GLU A 122 -52.08 10.92 25.29
C GLU A 122 -52.40 11.32 23.83
N THR A 123 -53.69 11.51 23.50
CA THR A 123 -54.14 12.07 22.21
C THR A 123 -53.95 13.60 22.14
N PHE A 124 -53.54 14.10 20.97
CA PHE A 124 -53.27 15.53 20.74
C PHE A 124 -54.46 16.28 20.13
N ASN A 125 -54.61 17.56 20.47
CA ASN A 125 -55.60 18.47 19.86
C ASN A 125 -55.00 19.20 18.65
N LEU A 126 -55.85 19.60 17.71
CA LEU A 126 -55.46 20.45 16.57
C LEU A 126 -55.65 21.94 16.93
N PRO A 127 -54.78 22.86 16.47
CA PRO A 127 -53.58 22.59 15.67
C PRO A 127 -52.44 21.96 16.49
N TYR A 128 -51.67 21.07 15.87
CA TYR A 128 -50.46 20.48 16.44
C TYR A 128 -49.28 20.78 15.53
N LEU A 129 -48.29 21.50 16.07
CA LEU A 129 -47.04 21.83 15.39
C LEU A 129 -45.90 21.01 16.01
N GLU A 130 -45.16 20.31 15.16
CA GLU A 130 -43.92 19.63 15.50
C GLU A 130 -42.79 20.17 14.64
N ASN A 131 -41.84 20.85 15.26
CA ASN A 131 -40.66 21.42 14.62
C ASN A 131 -39.35 20.80 15.14
N PHE A 132 -39.42 19.78 16.00
CA PHE A 132 -38.28 19.04 16.56
C PHE A 132 -37.28 19.84 17.40
N ASP A 133 -37.46 21.15 17.55
CA ASP A 133 -36.55 22.08 18.23
C ASP A 133 -36.40 21.85 19.73
N THR A 134 -37.35 21.15 20.34
CA THR A 134 -37.38 20.89 21.79
C THR A 134 -36.62 19.63 22.20
N TYR A 135 -36.12 18.85 21.23
CA TYR A 135 -35.43 17.58 21.44
C TYR A 135 -33.93 17.74 21.21
N GLY A 136 -33.10 17.11 22.05
CA GLY A 136 -31.66 17.05 21.81
C GLY A 136 -31.29 16.13 20.64
N VAL A 137 -30.03 16.18 20.20
CA VAL A 137 -29.52 15.29 19.15
C VAL A 137 -29.75 13.83 19.54
N ALA A 138 -30.30 13.04 18.60
CA ALA A 138 -30.56 11.61 18.73
C ALA A 138 -31.71 11.16 19.67
N ILE A 139 -32.50 12.07 20.24
CA ILE A 139 -33.72 11.70 20.97
C ILE A 139 -34.91 11.72 20.00
N PRO A 140 -35.49 10.58 19.60
CA PRO A 140 -36.72 10.58 18.82
C PRO A 140 -37.89 11.13 19.67
N PRO A 141 -38.82 11.91 19.09
CA PRO A 141 -39.98 12.40 19.82
C PRO A 141 -40.83 11.24 20.33
N ALA A 142 -41.15 11.25 21.63
CA ALA A 142 -41.65 10.06 22.32
C ALA A 142 -43.04 9.55 21.84
N CYS A 143 -43.82 10.33 21.07
CA CYS A 143 -45.07 9.89 20.43
C CYS A 143 -45.01 9.63 18.92
N TRP A 144 -43.83 9.78 18.33
CA TRP A 144 -43.57 9.48 16.93
C TRP A 144 -43.02 8.06 16.82
N ILE A 145 -43.81 7.13 16.29
CA ILE A 145 -43.49 5.71 16.29
C ILE A 145 -42.81 5.36 14.97
N SER A 146 -41.63 4.74 15.02
CA SER A 146 -40.90 4.32 13.82
C SER A 146 -40.52 2.84 13.86
N ASN A 147 -40.43 2.21 12.69
CA ASN A 147 -39.98 0.81 12.54
C ASN A 147 -38.47 0.69 12.26
N GLY A 148 -37.73 1.80 12.33
CA GLY A 148 -36.29 1.89 12.06
C GLY A 148 -35.69 3.11 12.75
N SER A 149 -34.38 3.31 12.65
CA SER A 149 -33.71 4.42 13.34
C SER A 149 -34.05 5.77 12.71
N ILE A 150 -34.63 6.66 13.51
CA ILE A 150 -34.82 8.09 13.19
C ILE A 150 -33.97 8.93 14.14
N ASN A 151 -33.45 10.07 13.66
CA ASN A 151 -32.65 10.96 14.50
C ASN A 151 -33.08 12.40 14.32
N VAL A 152 -33.10 13.16 15.41
CA VAL A 152 -33.19 14.62 15.40
C VAL A 152 -31.78 15.19 15.31
N VAL A 153 -31.55 16.13 14.40
CA VAL A 153 -30.22 16.63 14.03
C VAL A 153 -30.21 18.15 13.81
N ASP A 154 -29.05 18.78 13.94
CA ASP A 154 -28.87 20.25 14.02
C ASP A 154 -28.28 20.91 12.76
N TRP A 155 -28.00 20.12 11.72
CA TRP A 155 -27.33 20.61 10.53
C TRP A 155 -28.36 21.11 9.51
N MET A 156 -28.39 22.43 9.35
CA MET A 156 -29.26 23.15 8.40
C MET A 156 -30.77 22.87 8.59
N PRO A 157 -31.32 23.01 9.81
CA PRO A 157 -32.76 23.00 10.03
C PRO A 157 -33.41 24.24 9.41
N GLN A 158 -34.69 24.15 9.07
CA GLN A 158 -35.46 25.27 8.54
C GLN A 158 -35.88 26.21 9.66
N SER A 159 -36.34 25.66 10.78
CA SER A 159 -36.44 26.34 12.06
C SER A 159 -35.33 25.83 12.98
N PRO A 160 -34.31 26.65 13.33
CA PRO A 160 -33.29 26.22 14.27
C PRO A 160 -33.86 26.05 15.70
N PRO A 161 -33.31 25.12 16.51
CA PRO A 161 -32.05 24.39 16.30
C PRO A 161 -32.11 23.01 15.61
N TYR A 162 -33.25 22.34 15.41
CA TYR A 162 -33.23 20.93 14.95
C TYR A 162 -34.32 20.58 13.93
N HIS A 163 -34.13 19.48 13.20
CA HIS A 163 -35.14 18.87 12.34
C HIS A 163 -35.14 17.34 12.48
N LEU A 164 -36.13 16.65 11.93
CA LEU A 164 -36.15 15.20 11.83
C LEU A 164 -35.39 14.72 10.59
N ASN A 165 -34.41 13.84 10.77
CA ASN A 165 -33.73 13.15 9.68
C ASN A 165 -34.17 11.69 9.58
N MET A 166 -34.72 11.35 8.41
CA MET A 166 -35.16 10.01 8.04
C MET A 166 -34.14 9.37 7.09
N ALA A 167 -33.31 8.43 7.56
CA ALA A 167 -32.32 7.74 6.74
C ALA A 167 -32.57 6.23 6.77
N ALA A 168 -32.55 5.58 5.60
CA ALA A 168 -32.69 4.14 5.46
C ALA A 168 -31.44 3.58 4.74
N GLY A 169 -31.00 2.38 5.13
CA GLY A 169 -29.97 1.65 4.40
C GLY A 169 -30.51 1.07 3.09
N ASP A 170 -29.63 0.70 2.16
CA ASP A 170 -30.02 0.10 0.88
C ASP A 170 -30.87 -1.16 1.14
N GLU A 171 -32.07 -1.21 0.54
CA GLU A 171 -33.16 -2.20 0.71
C GLU A 171 -34.17 -2.00 1.86
N ASN A 172 -34.02 -1.00 2.74
CA ASN A 172 -34.95 -0.79 3.86
C ASN A 172 -36.02 0.31 3.60
N VAL A 173 -37.27 0.05 4.00
CA VAL A 173 -38.37 1.03 4.01
C VAL A 173 -38.61 1.49 5.44
N LEU A 174 -38.50 2.80 5.66
CA LEU A 174 -38.72 3.44 6.94
C LEU A 174 -40.14 4.01 7.02
N PHE A 175 -40.87 3.68 8.08
CA PHE A 175 -42.17 4.24 8.43
C PHE A 175 -42.03 5.05 9.72
N VAL A 176 -42.62 6.23 9.73
CA VAL A 176 -42.69 7.11 10.90
C VAL A 176 -44.13 7.58 11.06
N ALA A 177 -44.81 7.08 12.08
CA ALA A 177 -46.19 7.40 12.41
C ALA A 177 -46.25 8.57 13.40
N ALA A 178 -47.06 9.57 13.08
CA ALA A 178 -47.33 10.73 13.92
C ALA A 178 -48.16 10.32 15.17
N PRO A 179 -48.28 11.23 16.16
CA PRO A 179 -49.18 11.04 17.29
C PRO A 179 -50.65 10.86 16.87
N LYS A 180 -51.44 10.28 17.77
CA LYS A 180 -52.90 10.16 17.56
C LYS A 180 -53.58 11.49 17.91
N PHE A 181 -54.56 11.89 17.12
CA PHE A 181 -55.31 13.15 17.32
C PHE A 181 -56.72 12.88 17.86
N THR A 182 -57.27 13.85 18.60
CA THR A 182 -58.66 13.83 19.07
C THR A 182 -59.68 14.04 17.93
N SER A 183 -59.26 14.71 16.86
CA SER A 183 -60.06 14.90 15.65
C SER A 183 -59.90 13.70 14.69
N PRO A 184 -60.97 13.24 14.01
CA PRO A 184 -60.86 12.24 12.97
C PRO A 184 -59.88 12.65 11.88
N ILE A 185 -59.05 11.71 11.39
CA ILE A 185 -58.03 11.99 10.36
C ILE A 185 -58.64 12.65 9.12
N ASN A 186 -59.89 12.32 8.76
CA ASN A 186 -60.55 12.89 7.59
C ASN A 186 -60.97 14.37 7.72
N GLN A 187 -60.59 15.03 8.81
CA GLN A 187 -60.78 16.45 9.07
C GLN A 187 -59.45 17.19 9.21
N ILE A 188 -58.33 16.56 8.84
CA ILE A 188 -56.98 17.08 9.05
C ILE A 188 -56.38 17.58 7.73
N LYS A 189 -55.88 18.82 7.76
CA LYS A 189 -54.93 19.41 6.81
C LYS A 189 -53.52 19.23 7.41
N LEU A 190 -52.59 18.72 6.61
CA LEU A 190 -51.19 18.58 6.96
C LEU A 190 -50.36 19.50 6.07
N SER A 191 -49.59 20.37 6.70
CA SER A 191 -48.55 21.19 6.08
C SER A 191 -47.21 20.74 6.64
N LEU A 192 -46.19 20.57 5.80
CA LEU A 192 -44.85 20.21 6.26
C LEU A 192 -43.79 20.81 5.36
N GLN A 193 -42.58 20.97 5.89
CA GLN A 193 -41.42 21.38 5.11
C GLN A 193 -40.50 20.18 4.96
N MET A 194 -40.14 19.85 3.72
CA MET A 194 -39.23 18.74 3.43
C MET A 194 -38.04 19.15 2.59
N ARG A 195 -36.88 18.55 2.87
CA ARG A 195 -35.64 18.74 2.11
C ARG A 195 -35.03 17.39 1.77
N ARG A 196 -34.48 17.28 0.56
CA ARG A 196 -33.91 16.03 0.03
C ARG A 196 -32.38 16.02 0.05
N GLY A 197 -31.81 14.86 0.39
CA GLY A 197 -30.44 14.48 0.00
C GLY A 197 -30.32 14.11 -1.48
N GLN A 198 -29.08 13.98 -1.98
CA GLN A 198 -28.77 13.83 -3.41
C GLN A 198 -29.47 12.65 -4.13
N LEU A 199 -29.84 11.58 -3.41
CA LEU A 199 -30.33 10.32 -4.00
C LEU A 199 -31.67 9.79 -3.40
N ALA A 200 -32.49 10.63 -2.79
CA ALA A 200 -33.75 10.18 -2.17
C ALA A 200 -34.92 10.03 -3.18
N ASN A 201 -35.77 9.01 -3.04
CA ASN A 201 -36.85 8.71 -4.00
C ASN A 201 -38.18 9.46 -3.77
N GLY A 202 -38.22 10.39 -2.82
CA GLY A 202 -39.45 11.10 -2.40
C GLY A 202 -40.02 10.59 -1.07
N LEU A 203 -41.19 11.10 -0.69
CA LEU A 203 -41.89 10.77 0.55
C LEU A 203 -43.33 10.35 0.27
N ASP A 204 -43.73 9.17 0.73
CA ASP A 204 -45.15 8.80 0.78
C ASP A 204 -45.75 9.27 2.10
N VAL A 205 -46.91 9.92 2.04
CA VAL A 205 -47.73 10.25 3.20
C VAL A 205 -49.00 9.42 3.13
N GLY A 206 -49.33 8.73 4.22
CA GLY A 206 -50.46 7.82 4.28
C GLY A 206 -51.01 7.66 5.68
N ILE A 207 -51.77 6.58 5.88
CA ILE A 207 -52.25 6.17 7.20
C ILE A 207 -51.87 4.71 7.50
N MET A 208 -51.76 4.35 8.77
CA MET A 208 -51.61 2.96 9.23
C MET A 208 -52.59 2.65 10.34
N THR A 209 -53.24 1.50 10.29
CA THR A 209 -54.09 1.00 11.39
C THR A 209 -53.29 0.29 12.47
N ASP A 210 -52.11 -0.25 12.12
CA ASP A 210 -51.15 -0.82 13.05
C ASP A 210 -49.75 -0.34 12.68
N VAL A 211 -49.12 0.45 13.55
CA VAL A 211 -47.80 1.05 13.32
C VAL A 211 -46.65 0.05 13.30
N HIS A 212 -46.89 -1.19 13.74
CA HIS A 212 -45.91 -2.28 13.73
C HIS A 212 -46.10 -3.24 12.54
N ASP A 213 -47.18 -3.07 11.75
CA ASP A 213 -47.44 -3.86 10.55
C ASP A 213 -47.43 -2.97 9.29
N PRO A 214 -46.31 -2.96 8.53
CA PRO A 214 -46.17 -2.23 7.27
C PRO A 214 -47.26 -2.52 6.23
N SER A 215 -47.90 -3.70 6.29
CA SER A 215 -48.95 -4.08 5.33
C SER A 215 -50.24 -3.28 5.51
N THR A 216 -50.41 -2.60 6.65
CA THR A 216 -51.58 -1.75 6.93
C THR A 216 -51.45 -0.34 6.37
N PHE A 217 -50.30 0.01 5.78
CA PHE A 217 -50.09 1.33 5.21
C PHE A 217 -50.98 1.56 3.97
N GLN A 218 -51.81 2.59 4.05
CA GLN A 218 -52.62 3.08 2.94
C GLN A 218 -52.09 4.45 2.49
N LEU A 219 -51.62 4.52 1.24
CA LEU A 219 -51.11 5.74 0.61
C LEU A 219 -52.22 6.80 0.46
N VAL A 220 -51.90 8.05 0.81
CA VAL A 220 -52.76 9.22 0.60
C VAL A 220 -52.14 10.19 -0.41
N SER A 221 -50.84 10.48 -0.30
CA SER A 221 -50.12 11.37 -1.21
C SER A 221 -48.68 10.91 -1.42
N HIS A 222 -48.16 11.16 -2.63
CA HIS A 222 -46.76 10.91 -2.99
C HIS A 222 -46.08 12.25 -3.28
N LEU A 223 -45.03 12.59 -2.53
CA LEU A 223 -44.33 13.87 -2.58
C LEU A 223 -42.97 13.69 -3.26
N THR A 224 -42.75 14.45 -4.34
CA THR A 224 -41.51 14.43 -5.14
C THR A 224 -40.83 15.79 -5.23
N GLY A 225 -41.42 16.83 -4.63
CA GLY A 225 -41.13 18.24 -4.87
C GLY A 225 -39.79 18.77 -4.31
N ALA A 226 -39.17 18.06 -3.38
CA ALA A 226 -37.95 18.55 -2.72
C ALA A 226 -36.75 18.58 -3.67
N GLN A 227 -36.22 19.79 -3.92
CA GLN A 227 -34.97 20.03 -4.64
C GLN A 227 -33.76 19.72 -3.73
N ASN A 228 -32.60 19.45 -4.32
CA ASN A 228 -31.37 19.26 -3.55
C ASN A 228 -31.07 20.53 -2.74
N ASN A 229 -30.97 20.40 -1.42
CA ASN A 229 -30.52 21.41 -0.47
C ASN A 229 -31.46 22.58 -0.10
N GLU A 230 -32.71 22.60 -0.55
CA GLU A 230 -33.71 23.60 -0.13
C GLU A 230 -34.97 22.93 0.43
N TYR A 231 -35.60 23.57 1.41
CA TYR A 231 -36.87 23.12 1.96
C TYR A 231 -38.02 23.53 1.06
N THR A 232 -38.94 22.59 0.79
CA THR A 232 -40.18 22.84 0.06
C THR A 232 -41.38 22.68 0.97
N ASP A 233 -42.34 23.59 0.86
CA ASP A 233 -43.63 23.49 1.55
C ASP A 233 -44.53 22.49 0.81
N GLU A 234 -45.00 21.48 1.55
CA GLU A 234 -45.89 20.45 1.04
C GLU A 234 -47.22 20.48 1.77
N LEU A 235 -48.30 20.24 1.02
CA LEU A 235 -49.66 20.33 1.52
C LEU A 235 -50.49 19.09 1.19
N ILE A 236 -51.08 18.50 2.23
CA ILE A 236 -51.85 17.25 2.14
C ILE A 236 -53.19 17.41 2.86
N TYR A 237 -54.28 17.05 2.17
CA TYR A 237 -55.62 16.99 2.75
C TYR A 237 -56.06 15.53 2.91
N PHE A 238 -56.42 15.15 4.13
CA PHE A 238 -56.96 13.83 4.41
C PHE A 238 -58.48 13.86 4.23
N ASN A 239 -59.00 13.46 3.07
CA ASN A 239 -60.44 13.53 2.74
C ASN A 239 -61.13 12.14 2.61
N GLY A 240 -60.41 11.05 2.84
CA GLY A 240 -60.93 9.68 2.74
C GLY A 240 -61.74 9.24 3.97
N ASN A 241 -62.34 8.06 3.90
CA ASN A 241 -62.91 7.41 5.07
C ASN A 241 -61.84 6.51 5.71
N TYR A 242 -61.38 6.88 6.91
CA TYR A 242 -60.26 6.23 7.57
C TYR A 242 -60.71 5.54 8.86
N PRO A 243 -60.18 4.34 9.18
CA PRO A 243 -60.47 3.69 10.46
C PRO A 243 -60.07 4.57 11.65
N ALA A 244 -60.86 4.56 12.72
CA ALA A 244 -60.69 5.44 13.89
C ALA A 244 -59.36 5.25 14.64
N GLU A 245 -58.76 4.05 14.53
CA GLU A 245 -57.47 3.71 15.15
C GLU A 245 -56.26 4.06 14.29
N SER A 246 -56.47 4.62 13.09
CA SER A 246 -55.36 4.91 12.19
C SER A 246 -54.51 6.07 12.69
N ARG A 247 -53.22 6.06 12.34
CA ARG A 247 -52.29 7.20 12.50
C ARG A 247 -51.83 7.69 11.14
N ILE A 248 -51.54 8.99 11.03
CA ILE A 248 -50.89 9.56 9.85
C ILE A 248 -49.43 9.10 9.84
N THR A 249 -48.96 8.56 8.72
CA THR A 249 -47.63 7.95 8.62
C THR A 249 -46.86 8.47 7.40
N PHE A 250 -45.58 8.71 7.61
CA PHE A 250 -44.57 9.05 6.63
C PHE A 250 -43.77 7.80 6.25
N LYS A 251 -43.71 7.47 4.96
CA LYS A 251 -43.00 6.31 4.43
C LYS A 251 -41.88 6.77 3.48
N TYR A 252 -40.65 6.32 3.75
CA TYR A 252 -39.45 6.66 3.01
C TYR A 252 -38.72 5.39 2.52
N TRP A 253 -38.26 5.41 1.26
CA TRP A 253 -37.40 4.36 0.68
C TRP A 253 -36.26 5.02 -0.12
N GLY A 254 -35.04 4.94 0.39
CA GLY A 254 -33.88 5.58 -0.24
C GLY A 254 -32.58 5.12 0.39
N SER A 255 -31.47 5.57 -0.19
CA SER A 255 -30.12 5.27 0.30
C SER A 255 -29.78 6.09 1.56
N TRP A 256 -28.54 5.94 2.05
CA TRP A 256 -27.95 6.65 3.18
C TRP A 256 -28.10 8.18 3.16
N HIS A 257 -28.44 8.77 2.01
CA HIS A 257 -28.73 10.19 1.87
C HIS A 257 -30.17 10.49 2.34
N GLY A 258 -30.34 10.69 3.66
CA GLY A 258 -31.63 10.86 4.32
C GLY A 258 -32.52 12.01 3.80
N LEU A 259 -33.78 11.96 4.22
CA LEU A 259 -34.82 12.98 4.01
C LEU A 259 -35.02 13.78 5.29
N MET A 260 -34.99 15.11 5.19
CA MET A 260 -35.19 15.99 6.34
C MET A 260 -36.62 16.55 6.36
N LEU A 261 -37.29 16.44 7.51
CA LEU A 261 -38.62 16.99 7.77
C LEU A 261 -38.56 18.03 8.88
N ASP A 262 -39.24 19.15 8.66
CA ASP A 262 -39.31 20.25 9.62
C ASP A 262 -40.70 20.93 9.55
N ASN A 263 -41.06 21.68 10.59
CA ASN A 263 -42.32 22.43 10.72
C ASN A 263 -43.57 21.64 10.26
N ILE A 264 -43.76 20.46 10.84
CA ILE A 264 -44.90 19.59 10.56
C ILE A 264 -46.12 20.12 11.33
N LEU A 265 -47.09 20.66 10.61
CA LEU A 265 -48.26 21.30 11.14
C LEU A 265 -49.52 20.53 10.73
N PHE A 266 -50.25 20.04 11.74
CA PHE A 266 -51.56 19.42 11.58
C PHE A 266 -52.64 20.39 12.02
N GLU A 267 -53.61 20.65 11.15
CA GLU A 267 -54.67 21.64 11.36
C GLU A 267 -56.04 21.09 10.97
N PRO A 268 -57.15 21.64 11.51
CA PRO A 268 -58.46 21.33 10.96
C PRO A 268 -58.57 21.84 9.51
N ILE A 269 -59.22 21.08 8.64
CA ILE A 269 -59.50 21.52 7.26
C ILE A 269 -60.33 22.83 7.32
N PRO A 270 -59.88 23.92 6.68
CA PRO A 270 -60.60 25.19 6.68
C PRO A 270 -61.93 25.07 5.93
N ASN A 271 -62.90 25.93 6.26
CA ASN A 271 -64.23 25.93 5.62
C ASN A 271 -64.17 26.19 4.11
N CYS A 272 -63.17 26.96 3.65
CA CYS A 272 -62.88 27.18 2.24
C CYS A 272 -61.45 26.74 1.92
N PRO A 273 -61.22 25.45 1.64
CA PRO A 273 -59.87 24.94 1.39
C PRO A 273 -59.38 25.28 -0.01
N GLU A 274 -58.10 25.67 -0.12
CA GLU A 274 -57.46 25.92 -1.41
C GLU A 274 -57.41 24.65 -2.28
N PRO A 275 -57.54 24.80 -3.61
CA PRO A 275 -57.21 23.73 -4.55
C PRO A 275 -55.75 23.32 -4.41
N PHE A 276 -55.47 22.03 -4.58
CA PHE A 276 -54.12 21.50 -4.45
C PHE A 276 -53.78 20.56 -5.62
N ASN A 277 -52.49 20.25 -5.79
CA ASN A 277 -51.99 19.41 -6.87
C ASN A 277 -52.43 19.91 -8.26
N VAL A 278 -52.16 21.19 -8.58
CA VAL A 278 -52.45 21.76 -9.90
C VAL A 278 -51.49 21.15 -10.92
N GLN A 279 -52.06 20.44 -11.90
CA GLN A 279 -51.34 19.76 -12.97
C GLN A 279 -51.76 20.30 -14.32
N ALA A 280 -50.85 20.19 -15.29
CA ALA A 280 -51.11 20.54 -16.68
C ALA A 280 -50.87 19.33 -17.58
N SER A 281 -51.72 19.16 -18.58
CA SER A 281 -51.66 18.08 -19.56
C SER A 281 -52.09 18.58 -20.93
N ASN A 282 -51.83 17.80 -21.98
CA ASN A 282 -52.19 18.16 -23.37
C ASN A 282 -51.72 19.58 -23.74
N ILE A 283 -50.48 19.92 -23.39
CA ILE A 283 -49.89 21.22 -23.71
C ILE A 283 -49.54 21.20 -25.20
N ASP A 284 -50.26 21.99 -25.97
CA ASP A 284 -50.06 22.15 -27.41
C ASP A 284 -49.58 23.58 -27.72
N ILE A 285 -49.58 23.99 -28.98
CA ILE A 285 -49.11 25.28 -29.46
C ILE A 285 -49.95 26.44 -28.91
N TYR A 286 -51.27 26.25 -28.75
CA TYR A 286 -52.21 27.32 -28.35
C TYR A 286 -53.17 26.96 -27.21
N GLU A 287 -53.04 25.78 -26.63
CA GLU A 287 -53.94 25.31 -25.58
C GLU A 287 -53.22 24.42 -24.56
N ALA A 288 -53.79 24.35 -23.35
CA ALA A 288 -53.32 23.48 -22.28
C ALA A 288 -54.48 23.11 -21.36
N ALA A 289 -54.55 21.85 -20.94
CA ALA A 289 -55.55 21.38 -20.00
C ALA A 289 -55.01 21.45 -18.57
N ILE A 290 -55.70 22.19 -17.69
CA ILE A 290 -55.36 22.36 -16.28
C ILE A 290 -56.33 21.58 -15.42
N VAL A 291 -55.81 20.79 -14.48
CA VAL A 291 -56.57 19.93 -13.57
C VAL A 291 -56.03 20.09 -12.16
N TRP A 292 -56.91 20.04 -11.16
CA TRP A 292 -56.54 20.15 -9.74
C TRP A 292 -57.39 19.21 -8.88
N LEU A 293 -56.97 19.03 -7.64
CA LEU A 293 -57.74 18.33 -6.62
C LEU A 293 -58.38 19.32 -5.64
N GLN A 294 -59.46 18.89 -5.01
CA GLN A 294 -60.24 19.70 -4.09
C GLN A 294 -60.53 18.96 -2.78
N ALA A 295 -60.38 19.66 -1.65
CA ALA A 295 -60.83 19.19 -0.34
C ALA A 295 -62.20 19.76 0.04
N GLY A 296 -62.91 19.10 0.96
CA GLY A 296 -64.23 19.54 1.41
C GLY A 296 -65.31 19.51 0.32
N THR A 297 -66.33 20.37 0.44
CA THR A 297 -67.52 20.39 -0.43
C THR A 297 -67.60 21.64 -1.32
N VAL A 298 -66.48 22.01 -1.95
CA VAL A 298 -66.38 23.14 -2.88
C VAL A 298 -66.81 22.71 -4.29
N ASN A 299 -67.54 23.58 -5.01
CA ASN A 299 -68.04 23.31 -6.36
C ASN A 299 -67.83 24.47 -7.36
N GLN A 300 -67.10 25.51 -6.95
CA GLN A 300 -66.81 26.68 -7.77
C GLN A 300 -65.35 27.10 -7.59
N TRP A 301 -64.72 27.48 -8.69
CA TRP A 301 -63.33 27.91 -8.74
C TRP A 301 -63.15 29.12 -9.66
N GLU A 302 -62.01 29.78 -9.48
CA GLU A 302 -61.46 30.67 -10.49
C GLU A 302 -59.97 30.39 -10.67
N LEU A 303 -59.49 30.70 -11.87
CA LEU A 303 -58.12 30.50 -12.31
C LEU A 303 -57.53 31.86 -12.69
N SER A 304 -56.30 32.14 -12.27
CA SER A 304 -55.53 33.32 -12.69
C SER A 304 -54.35 32.86 -13.54
N ILE A 305 -54.18 33.44 -14.73
CA ILE A 305 -53.09 33.12 -15.67
C ILE A 305 -52.34 34.37 -16.13
N GLY A 306 -51.01 34.29 -16.14
CA GLY A 306 -50.14 35.39 -16.55
C GLY A 306 -48.74 34.92 -16.92
N ASP A 307 -47.84 35.89 -17.13
CA ASP A 307 -46.41 35.62 -17.33
C ASP A 307 -45.78 35.11 -16.01
N PRO A 308 -44.77 34.23 -16.04
CA PRO A 308 -44.13 33.75 -14.81
C PRO A 308 -43.63 34.89 -13.90
N GLY A 309 -43.98 34.82 -12.63
CA GLY A 309 -43.70 35.80 -11.58
C GLY A 309 -44.82 36.81 -11.32
N PHE A 310 -45.97 36.73 -12.01
CA PHE A 310 -47.07 37.67 -11.82
C PHE A 310 -47.79 37.48 -10.46
N ASN A 311 -48.35 38.57 -9.93
CA ASN A 311 -49.21 38.49 -8.76
C ASN A 311 -50.66 38.09 -9.14
N PRO A 312 -51.19 36.95 -8.66
CA PRO A 312 -52.50 36.45 -9.07
C PRO A 312 -53.69 37.30 -8.63
N ASP A 313 -53.54 38.16 -7.62
CA ASP A 313 -54.60 39.02 -7.12
C ASP A 313 -54.80 40.30 -7.96
N ILE A 314 -53.77 40.74 -8.69
CA ILE A 314 -53.77 42.07 -9.34
C ILE A 314 -53.28 42.12 -10.79
N GLU A 315 -52.46 41.16 -11.23
CA GLU A 315 -51.80 41.22 -12.55
C GLU A 315 -52.30 40.17 -13.53
N GLY A 316 -52.88 39.07 -13.05
CA GLY A 316 -53.33 37.95 -13.88
C GLY A 316 -54.62 38.18 -14.64
N ASN A 317 -54.78 37.41 -15.72
CA ASN A 317 -56.08 37.26 -16.38
C ASN A 317 -56.95 36.27 -15.59
N LEU A 318 -58.03 36.77 -15.01
CA LEU A 318 -58.97 35.97 -14.22
C LEU A 318 -59.99 35.25 -15.10
N ILE A 319 -60.13 33.95 -14.86
CA ILE A 319 -61.12 33.06 -15.46
C ILE A 319 -62.03 32.56 -14.36
N SER A 320 -63.28 32.99 -14.36
CA SER A 320 -64.29 32.65 -13.35
C SER A 320 -65.40 31.75 -13.91
N GLY A 321 -66.29 31.28 -13.02
CA GLY A 321 -67.44 30.45 -13.40
C GLY A 321 -67.09 28.98 -13.66
N ILE A 322 -65.92 28.54 -13.18
CA ILE A 322 -65.48 27.15 -13.32
C ILE A 322 -66.23 26.29 -12.30
N THR A 323 -66.90 25.23 -12.76
CA THR A 323 -67.70 24.33 -11.91
C THR A 323 -67.21 22.88 -11.88
N ASN A 324 -66.08 22.59 -12.52
CA ASN A 324 -65.40 21.31 -12.47
C ASN A 324 -63.94 21.55 -12.08
N ALA A 325 -63.28 20.57 -11.46
CA ALA A 325 -61.85 20.64 -11.13
C ALA A 325 -60.93 20.45 -12.36
N TYR A 326 -61.31 21.06 -13.47
CA TYR A 326 -60.69 20.97 -14.79
C TYR A 326 -61.02 22.22 -15.62
N TYR A 327 -60.04 22.75 -16.34
CA TYR A 327 -60.23 23.83 -17.30
C TYR A 327 -59.32 23.67 -18.52
N LEU A 328 -59.84 23.88 -19.73
CA LEU A 328 -59.05 23.92 -20.95
C LEU A 328 -58.74 25.38 -21.31
N LEU A 329 -57.48 25.78 -21.17
CA LEU A 329 -56.98 27.07 -21.64
C LEU A 329 -56.84 27.03 -23.15
N VAL A 330 -57.39 28.02 -23.85
CA VAL A 330 -57.30 28.15 -25.32
C VAL A 330 -56.86 29.55 -25.71
N GLY A 331 -56.26 29.71 -26.89
CA GLY A 331 -55.81 31.00 -27.40
C GLY A 331 -54.51 31.51 -26.77
N LEU A 332 -53.72 30.60 -26.18
CA LEU A 332 -52.36 30.88 -25.71
C LEU A 332 -51.45 31.25 -26.89
N GLN A 333 -50.33 31.91 -26.64
CA GLN A 333 -49.30 32.16 -27.65
C GLN A 333 -48.35 30.96 -27.74
N ALA A 334 -47.81 30.69 -28.93
CA ALA A 334 -46.84 29.61 -29.13
C ALA A 334 -45.50 29.92 -28.44
N ASN A 335 -44.77 28.88 -28.01
CA ASN A 335 -43.46 29.00 -27.35
C ASN A 335 -43.43 30.02 -26.20
N THR A 336 -44.52 30.11 -25.43
CA THR A 336 -44.69 31.13 -24.38
C THR A 336 -44.94 30.45 -23.04
N ALA A 337 -44.21 30.90 -22.02
CA ALA A 337 -44.39 30.42 -20.67
C ALA A 337 -45.56 31.13 -19.99
N TYR A 338 -46.38 30.37 -19.26
CA TYR A 338 -47.51 30.88 -18.47
C TYR A 338 -47.43 30.30 -17.06
N GLU A 339 -47.70 31.13 -16.07
CA GLU A 339 -47.91 30.71 -14.69
C GLU A 339 -49.41 30.75 -14.36
N ILE A 340 -49.87 29.78 -13.59
CA ILE A 340 -51.29 29.51 -13.35
C ILE A 340 -51.53 29.27 -11.86
N TYR A 341 -52.57 29.92 -11.33
CA TYR A 341 -53.05 29.75 -9.96
C TYR A 341 -54.54 29.39 -9.98
N VAL A 342 -55.00 28.59 -9.03
CA VAL A 342 -56.41 28.23 -8.87
C VAL A 342 -56.86 28.49 -7.44
N ARG A 343 -58.03 29.10 -7.22
CA ARG A 343 -58.62 29.21 -5.88
C ARG A 343 -60.08 28.79 -5.84
N SER A 344 -60.52 28.37 -4.67
CA SER A 344 -61.88 27.93 -4.37
C SER A 344 -62.79 29.12 -4.06
N ILE A 345 -64.06 28.99 -4.43
CA ILE A 345 -65.13 29.95 -4.10
C ILE A 345 -66.16 29.22 -3.23
N CYS A 346 -66.30 29.66 -1.97
CA CYS A 346 -67.15 29.03 -0.97
C CYS A 346 -68.25 29.99 -0.49
N GLY A 347 -69.10 30.42 -1.42
CA GLY A 347 -70.14 31.42 -1.14
C GLY A 347 -69.59 32.85 -1.23
N THR A 348 -69.42 33.54 -0.10
CA THR A 348 -68.81 34.88 -0.05
C THR A 348 -67.31 34.87 0.22
N ASP A 349 -66.78 33.72 0.63
CA ASP A 349 -65.39 33.56 1.03
C ASP A 349 -64.61 32.90 -0.11
N TYR A 350 -63.34 33.31 -0.25
CA TYR A 350 -62.38 32.73 -1.18
C TYR A 350 -61.31 32.00 -0.37
N SER A 351 -60.79 30.90 -0.91
CA SER A 351 -59.56 30.33 -0.37
C SER A 351 -58.36 31.19 -0.75
N GLU A 352 -57.22 30.92 -0.13
CA GLU A 352 -55.94 31.31 -0.70
C GLU A 352 -55.75 30.68 -2.10
N TRP A 353 -54.85 31.26 -2.88
CA TRP A 353 -54.45 30.68 -4.16
C TRP A 353 -53.68 29.38 -3.94
N SER A 354 -53.87 28.41 -4.84
CA SER A 354 -53.04 27.22 -4.91
C SER A 354 -51.57 27.57 -5.12
N ASN A 355 -50.67 26.61 -4.89
CA ASN A 355 -49.32 26.70 -5.46
C ASN A 355 -49.40 26.93 -6.98
N SER A 356 -48.42 27.67 -7.51
CA SER A 356 -48.39 28.04 -8.91
C SER A 356 -47.99 26.87 -9.80
N LYS A 357 -48.51 26.85 -11.04
CA LYS A 357 -48.10 25.90 -12.08
C LYS A 357 -47.60 26.67 -13.28
N VAL A 358 -46.31 26.52 -13.60
CA VAL A 358 -45.70 27.05 -14.83
C VAL A 358 -45.81 26.01 -15.94
N ILE A 359 -46.26 26.45 -17.12
CA ILE A 359 -46.28 25.68 -18.37
C ILE A 359 -45.61 26.47 -19.47
N THR A 360 -45.17 25.80 -20.54
CA THR A 360 -44.70 26.47 -21.76
C THR A 360 -45.34 25.78 -22.96
N THR A 361 -46.06 26.55 -23.77
CA THR A 361 -46.70 26.04 -25.00
C THR A 361 -45.66 25.62 -26.04
N LEU A 362 -46.03 24.73 -26.95
CA LEU A 362 -45.09 24.22 -27.94
C LEU A 362 -44.76 25.29 -29.01
N PRO A 363 -43.55 25.28 -29.59
CA PRO A 363 -43.21 26.13 -30.74
C PRO A 363 -43.96 25.69 -32.00
N ARG A 364 -44.18 26.62 -32.93
CA ARG A 364 -44.84 26.36 -34.22
C ARG A 364 -44.04 25.40 -35.10
N CYS A 365 -42.72 25.59 -35.15
CA CYS A 365 -41.82 24.71 -35.87
C CYS A 365 -41.10 23.79 -34.89
N GLN A 366 -41.48 22.51 -34.90
CA GLN A 366 -40.96 21.50 -33.98
C GLN A 366 -39.88 20.66 -34.66
N ALA A 367 -38.83 20.33 -33.89
CA ALA A 367 -37.75 19.50 -34.38
C ALA A 367 -38.24 18.07 -34.72
N PRO A 368 -37.70 17.46 -35.79
CA PRO A 368 -37.88 16.04 -36.06
C PRO A 368 -37.45 15.17 -34.89
N TYR A 369 -38.08 14.00 -34.74
CA TYR A 369 -37.73 13.00 -33.73
C TYR A 369 -37.71 11.59 -34.34
N GLY A 370 -37.24 10.59 -33.57
CA GLY A 370 -37.24 9.19 -34.03
C GLY A 370 -36.35 8.96 -35.24
N LEU A 371 -35.20 9.64 -35.30
CA LEU A 371 -34.20 9.44 -36.34
C LEU A 371 -33.72 7.98 -36.33
N ASN A 372 -33.58 7.38 -37.50
CA ASN A 372 -33.13 6.00 -37.67
C ASN A 372 -32.21 5.87 -38.89
N ALA A 373 -31.14 5.08 -38.75
CA ALA A 373 -30.26 4.70 -39.86
C ALA A 373 -30.57 3.26 -40.31
N SER A 374 -30.65 3.05 -41.62
CA SER A 374 -30.89 1.75 -42.25
C SER A 374 -30.07 1.61 -43.52
N ASN A 375 -29.98 0.38 -44.07
CA ASN A 375 -29.19 0.08 -45.29
C ASN A 375 -27.78 0.69 -45.23
N VAL A 376 -27.13 0.59 -44.07
CA VAL A 376 -25.78 1.12 -43.87
C VAL A 376 -24.80 0.17 -44.55
N SER A 377 -23.91 0.71 -45.39
CA SER A 377 -22.78 -0.01 -45.95
C SER A 377 -21.47 0.73 -45.68
N GLN A 378 -20.39 0.34 -46.34
CA GLN A 378 -19.08 1.01 -46.26
C GLN A 378 -19.12 2.49 -46.66
N HIS A 379 -20.03 2.90 -47.56
CA HIS A 379 -20.01 4.24 -48.15
C HIS A 379 -21.36 4.95 -48.19
N ASN A 380 -22.40 4.35 -47.61
CA ASN A 380 -23.75 4.93 -47.65
C ASN A 380 -24.57 4.53 -46.43
N ALA A 381 -25.58 5.34 -46.14
CA ALA A 381 -26.57 5.09 -45.10
C ALA A 381 -27.88 5.78 -45.45
N HIS A 382 -29.01 5.16 -45.12
CA HIS A 382 -30.34 5.71 -45.32
C HIS A 382 -30.91 6.23 -44.00
N ILE A 383 -31.16 7.53 -43.91
CA ILE A 383 -31.63 8.20 -42.69
C ILE A 383 -33.12 8.51 -42.83
N SER A 384 -33.93 8.15 -41.84
CA SER A 384 -35.37 8.45 -41.78
C SER A 384 -35.75 9.07 -40.44
N TRP A 385 -36.82 9.86 -40.38
CA TRP A 385 -37.31 10.50 -39.14
C TRP A 385 -38.83 10.65 -39.12
N MET A 386 -39.38 11.02 -37.97
CA MET A 386 -40.78 11.41 -37.80
C MET A 386 -40.87 12.94 -37.63
N GLN A 387 -41.88 13.55 -38.24
CA GLN A 387 -42.14 14.99 -38.12
C GLN A 387 -43.43 15.28 -37.36
N PRO A 388 -43.37 16.06 -36.25
CA PRO A 388 -44.55 16.66 -35.65
C PRO A 388 -44.88 18.03 -36.28
N GLY A 389 -46.16 18.43 -36.28
CA GLY A 389 -46.58 19.74 -36.81
C GLY A 389 -46.60 19.82 -38.34
N SER A 390 -46.33 21.02 -38.89
CA SER A 390 -46.62 21.39 -40.29
C SER A 390 -45.41 21.72 -41.16
N ALA A 391 -44.24 21.12 -40.87
CA ALA A 391 -43.01 21.37 -41.63
C ALA A 391 -43.18 21.12 -43.14
N LEU A 392 -42.59 21.99 -43.96
CA LEU A 392 -42.67 21.94 -45.42
C LEU A 392 -41.43 21.31 -46.06
N SER A 393 -40.28 21.42 -45.40
CA SER A 393 -39.02 20.81 -45.82
C SER A 393 -38.08 20.59 -44.63
N TRP A 394 -36.97 19.89 -44.86
CA TRP A 394 -35.95 19.59 -43.84
C TRP A 394 -34.54 19.94 -44.33
N GLU A 395 -33.67 20.13 -43.35
CA GLU A 395 -32.23 20.17 -43.53
C GLU A 395 -31.61 19.04 -42.71
N VAL A 396 -30.66 18.33 -43.31
CA VAL A 396 -29.92 17.22 -42.69
C VAL A 396 -28.45 17.63 -42.62
N LEU A 397 -27.88 17.63 -41.43
CA LEU A 397 -26.47 17.89 -41.18
C LEU A 397 -25.80 16.62 -40.70
N TYR A 398 -24.72 16.20 -41.35
CA TYR A 398 -24.02 14.96 -41.00
C TYR A 398 -22.51 15.10 -41.10
N GLY A 399 -21.78 14.35 -40.28
CA GLY A 399 -20.32 14.38 -40.24
C GLY A 399 -19.76 13.23 -39.42
N ILE A 400 -18.44 13.09 -39.41
CA ILE A 400 -17.75 12.16 -38.51
C ILE A 400 -18.15 12.50 -37.08
N ALA A 401 -18.50 11.50 -36.28
CA ALA A 401 -18.97 11.69 -34.91
C ALA A 401 -18.00 12.56 -34.09
N GLY A 402 -18.56 13.49 -33.31
CA GLY A 402 -17.80 14.49 -32.55
C GLY A 402 -17.56 15.81 -33.31
N PHE A 403 -18.09 15.97 -34.53
CA PHE A 403 -18.04 17.25 -35.23
C PHE A 403 -18.91 18.30 -34.56
N ASN A 404 -18.55 19.58 -34.68
CA ASN A 404 -19.36 20.67 -34.16
C ASN A 404 -20.51 21.03 -35.13
N PRO A 405 -21.79 20.80 -34.78
CA PRO A 405 -22.91 21.04 -35.70
C PRO A 405 -23.17 22.53 -36.02
N GLU A 406 -22.51 23.47 -35.34
CA GLU A 406 -22.64 24.89 -35.64
C GLU A 406 -21.78 25.34 -36.84
N ASN A 407 -20.66 24.67 -37.10
CA ASN A 407 -19.66 25.14 -38.07
C ASN A 407 -18.93 24.03 -38.85
N GLU A 408 -19.15 22.76 -38.53
CA GLU A 408 -18.61 21.59 -39.21
C GLU A 408 -19.71 20.71 -39.81
N GLY A 409 -19.31 19.66 -40.52
CA GLY A 409 -20.23 18.71 -41.15
C GLY A 409 -20.66 19.11 -42.57
N THR A 410 -21.39 18.20 -43.21
CA THR A 410 -21.95 18.35 -44.54
C THR A 410 -23.46 18.57 -44.44
N MET A 411 -23.94 19.66 -45.02
CA MET A 411 -25.35 20.04 -44.95
C MET A 411 -26.08 19.71 -46.26
N ALA A 412 -27.18 18.98 -46.14
CA ALA A 412 -28.16 18.78 -47.20
C ALA A 412 -29.41 19.63 -46.91
N VAL A 413 -29.89 20.35 -47.91
CA VAL A 413 -31.01 21.30 -47.78
C VAL A 413 -32.14 20.97 -48.74
N SER A 414 -33.31 21.59 -48.54
CA SER A 414 -34.49 21.46 -49.42
C SER A 414 -35.00 20.02 -49.56
N ILE A 415 -34.87 19.22 -48.50
CA ILE A 415 -35.39 17.85 -48.48
C ILE A 415 -36.90 17.91 -48.26
N THR A 416 -37.69 17.24 -49.09
CA THR A 416 -39.17 17.28 -49.05
C THR A 416 -39.80 15.95 -48.64
N THR A 417 -38.98 14.96 -48.29
CA THR A 417 -39.39 13.65 -47.79
C THR A 417 -38.83 13.46 -46.38
N GLN A 418 -39.45 12.61 -45.57
CA GLN A 418 -39.00 12.30 -44.20
C GLN A 418 -37.84 11.27 -44.18
N GLU A 419 -37.04 11.27 -45.24
CA GLU A 419 -35.92 10.37 -45.47
C GLU A 419 -34.86 11.03 -46.35
N TYR A 420 -33.60 10.64 -46.17
CA TYR A 420 -32.45 11.13 -46.93
C TYR A 420 -31.36 10.05 -47.06
N GLN A 421 -30.77 9.94 -48.26
CA GLN A 421 -29.69 9.00 -48.54
C GLN A 421 -28.33 9.70 -48.42
N LEU A 422 -27.51 9.24 -47.49
CA LEU A 422 -26.10 9.62 -47.39
C LEU A 422 -25.26 8.77 -48.35
N THR A 423 -24.34 9.41 -49.07
CA THR A 423 -23.37 8.78 -49.99
C THR A 423 -21.96 9.28 -49.69
N ASP A 424 -20.96 8.62 -50.27
CA ASP A 424 -19.54 9.00 -50.18
C ASP A 424 -19.03 9.07 -48.72
N LEU A 425 -19.59 8.22 -47.86
CA LEU A 425 -19.12 8.08 -46.48
C LEU A 425 -17.78 7.32 -46.44
N GLN A 426 -16.96 7.61 -45.44
CA GLN A 426 -15.77 6.83 -45.15
C GLN A 426 -16.19 5.55 -44.42
N HIS A 427 -15.60 4.42 -44.79
CA HIS A 427 -15.86 3.14 -44.13
C HIS A 427 -15.20 3.10 -42.75
N SER A 428 -15.60 2.14 -41.91
CA SER A 428 -15.02 1.96 -40.56
C SER A 428 -15.07 3.23 -39.68
N GLN A 429 -16.08 4.09 -39.87
CA GLN A 429 -16.19 5.37 -39.17
C GLN A 429 -17.57 5.53 -38.49
N TYR A 430 -17.58 6.16 -37.32
CA TYR A 430 -18.81 6.65 -36.69
C TYR A 430 -19.24 7.99 -37.30
N TYR A 431 -20.52 8.12 -37.61
CA TYR A 431 -21.16 9.33 -38.12
C TYR A 431 -22.27 9.80 -37.18
N GLU A 432 -22.37 11.11 -37.00
CA GLU A 432 -23.48 11.77 -36.34
C GLU A 432 -24.35 12.51 -37.36
N VAL A 433 -25.67 12.47 -37.15
CA VAL A 433 -26.67 13.12 -38.02
C VAL A 433 -27.65 13.93 -37.19
N TYR A 434 -27.92 15.14 -37.64
CA TYR A 434 -28.95 16.04 -37.11
C TYR A 434 -29.93 16.39 -38.22
N VAL A 435 -31.21 16.48 -37.87
CA VAL A 435 -32.24 16.93 -38.81
C VAL A 435 -33.04 18.06 -38.17
N ARG A 436 -33.30 19.13 -38.91
CA ARG A 436 -34.23 20.18 -38.47
C ARG A 436 -35.32 20.42 -39.50
N ALA A 437 -36.48 20.82 -39.01
CA ALA A 437 -37.64 21.16 -39.81
C ALA A 437 -37.58 22.63 -40.24
N ILE A 438 -38.10 22.92 -41.43
CA ILE A 438 -38.31 24.27 -41.94
C ILE A 438 -39.81 24.47 -42.11
N CYS A 439 -40.37 25.42 -41.36
CA CYS A 439 -41.78 25.78 -41.36
C CYS A 439 -41.89 27.23 -41.83
N ASP A 440 -42.32 27.44 -43.08
CA ASP A 440 -42.30 28.74 -43.76
C ASP A 440 -40.89 29.41 -43.72
N GLU A 441 -40.74 30.55 -43.04
CA GLU A 441 -39.46 31.27 -42.88
C GLU A 441 -38.71 30.92 -41.57
N GLU A 442 -39.27 30.05 -40.71
CA GLU A 442 -38.66 29.65 -39.43
C GLU A 442 -38.10 28.23 -39.48
N ALA A 443 -36.87 28.06 -38.98
CA ALA A 443 -36.27 26.75 -38.75
C ALA A 443 -36.53 26.30 -37.30
N SER A 444 -36.82 25.02 -37.10
CA SER A 444 -36.80 24.42 -35.76
C SER A 444 -35.37 24.36 -35.22
N SER A 445 -35.25 24.05 -33.92
CA SER A 445 -33.99 23.50 -33.41
C SER A 445 -33.63 22.21 -34.14
N TRP A 446 -32.34 21.83 -34.09
CA TRP A 446 -31.90 20.51 -34.51
C TRP A 446 -32.56 19.41 -33.67
N SER A 447 -32.79 18.25 -34.27
CA SER A 447 -33.16 17.02 -33.57
C SER A 447 -32.06 16.61 -32.57
N THR A 448 -32.37 15.65 -31.71
CA THR A 448 -31.33 14.86 -31.06
C THR A 448 -30.44 14.20 -32.12
N SER A 449 -29.14 14.05 -31.84
CA SER A 449 -28.22 13.38 -32.76
C SER A 449 -28.60 11.91 -32.94
N LEU A 450 -28.42 11.42 -34.16
CA LEU A 450 -28.39 10.00 -34.48
C LEU A 450 -26.93 9.59 -34.71
N LEU A 451 -26.42 8.69 -33.89
CA LEU A 451 -25.11 8.07 -34.05
C LEU A 451 -25.25 6.72 -34.76
N PHE A 452 -24.47 6.49 -35.81
CA PHE A 452 -24.36 5.18 -36.48
C PHE A 452 -22.93 4.93 -36.98
N ALA A 453 -22.59 3.67 -37.29
CA ALA A 453 -21.29 3.29 -37.83
C ALA A 453 -21.44 2.73 -39.24
N THR A 454 -20.59 3.15 -40.19
CA THR A 454 -20.47 2.51 -41.50
C THR A 454 -19.86 1.11 -41.38
N GLU A 455 -20.14 0.21 -42.32
CA GLU A 455 -19.53 -1.11 -42.33
C GLU A 455 -18.00 -1.04 -42.45
N CYS A 456 -17.33 -2.09 -41.95
CA CYS A 456 -15.88 -2.19 -41.97
C CYS A 456 -15.34 -2.39 -43.39
N GLY A 457 -14.39 -1.53 -43.77
CA GLY A 457 -13.57 -1.70 -44.97
C GLY A 457 -12.14 -2.12 -44.61
N VAL A 458 -11.41 -2.59 -45.62
CA VAL A 458 -9.98 -2.90 -45.50
C VAL A 458 -9.20 -1.61 -45.19
N GLN A 459 -8.29 -1.66 -44.23
CA GLN A 459 -7.48 -0.51 -43.80
C GLN A 459 -6.18 -0.42 -44.59
N ASP A 460 -5.81 0.78 -45.03
CA ASP A 460 -4.54 1.04 -45.70
C ASP A 460 -3.38 1.13 -44.69
N LEU A 461 -2.14 0.93 -45.17
CA LEU A 461 -0.93 1.20 -44.40
C LEU A 461 -0.50 2.68 -44.51
N PRO A 462 0.06 3.30 -43.46
CA PRO A 462 0.26 2.73 -42.12
C PRO A 462 -1.03 2.74 -41.29
N PHE A 463 -1.25 1.67 -40.53
CA PHE A 463 -2.32 1.57 -39.54
C PHE A 463 -1.75 1.77 -38.13
N SER A 464 -2.45 2.51 -37.28
CA SER A 464 -2.04 2.71 -35.89
C SER A 464 -3.23 2.79 -34.94
N GLU A 465 -3.11 2.16 -33.78
CA GLU A 465 -4.07 2.23 -32.66
C GLU A 465 -3.34 2.44 -31.34
N ASN A 466 -3.74 3.45 -30.58
CA ASN A 466 -3.17 3.82 -29.27
C ASN A 466 -4.21 3.87 -28.15
N PHE A 467 -5.47 3.53 -28.43
CA PHE A 467 -6.59 3.43 -27.51
C PHE A 467 -6.96 4.75 -26.80
N ASN A 468 -6.54 5.91 -27.33
CA ASN A 468 -6.85 7.22 -26.75
C ASN A 468 -8.28 7.71 -27.05
N GLN A 469 -8.92 7.18 -28.09
CA GLN A 469 -10.19 7.71 -28.61
C GLN A 469 -11.44 6.89 -28.23
N ASN A 470 -11.29 5.81 -27.46
CA ASN A 470 -12.41 4.92 -27.13
C ASN A 470 -13.25 5.45 -25.94
N ILE A 471 -14.41 6.02 -26.26
CA ILE A 471 -15.31 6.66 -25.30
C ILE A 471 -16.10 5.65 -24.44
N TYR A 472 -16.20 4.37 -24.86
CA TYR A 472 -17.13 3.40 -24.24
C TYR A 472 -16.50 2.13 -23.64
N ALA A 473 -15.21 2.11 -23.30
CA ALA A 473 -14.50 0.91 -22.79
C ALA A 473 -14.63 -0.37 -23.67
N GLU A 474 -15.21 -0.22 -24.86
CA GLU A 474 -15.37 -1.24 -25.89
C GLU A 474 -14.15 -1.27 -26.81
N LEU A 475 -14.00 -2.39 -27.54
CA LEU A 475 -13.02 -2.53 -28.59
C LEU A 475 -13.23 -1.46 -29.68
N PRO A 476 -12.16 -0.95 -30.33
CA PRO A 476 -12.33 0.00 -31.43
C PRO A 476 -13.18 -0.59 -32.56
N LEU A 477 -13.82 0.27 -33.35
CA LEU A 477 -14.65 -0.15 -34.47
C LEU A 477 -13.84 -1.06 -35.42
N CYS A 478 -14.46 -2.15 -35.89
CA CYS A 478 -13.85 -3.18 -36.74
C CYS A 478 -12.83 -4.11 -36.07
N TRP A 479 -12.58 -3.95 -34.77
CA TRP A 479 -11.88 -4.97 -33.99
C TRP A 479 -12.86 -6.05 -33.55
N ASN A 480 -12.34 -7.27 -33.39
CA ASN A 480 -13.14 -8.39 -32.92
C ASN A 480 -12.40 -9.12 -31.80
N SER A 481 -13.13 -9.94 -31.04
CA SER A 481 -12.52 -10.85 -30.08
C SER A 481 -13.18 -12.22 -30.12
N VAL A 482 -12.35 -13.26 -30.00
CA VAL A 482 -12.81 -14.64 -29.84
C VAL A 482 -12.03 -15.30 -28.72
N TYR A 483 -12.59 -16.35 -28.13
CA TYR A 483 -11.94 -17.09 -27.06
C TYR A 483 -12.09 -18.60 -27.23
N MET A 484 -11.16 -19.34 -26.64
CA MET A 484 -11.16 -20.80 -26.57
C MET A 484 -11.15 -21.22 -25.09
N GLY A 485 -11.96 -22.21 -24.73
CA GLY A 485 -12.04 -22.77 -23.38
C GLY A 485 -13.18 -22.22 -22.52
N GLU A 486 -13.37 -22.81 -21.34
CA GLU A 486 -14.34 -22.37 -20.33
C GLU A 486 -13.63 -21.56 -19.24
N GLY A 487 -14.02 -20.30 -19.03
CA GLY A 487 -13.52 -19.48 -17.94
C GLY A 487 -13.88 -17.99 -18.06
N ASN A 488 -14.01 -17.32 -16.91
CA ASN A 488 -14.16 -15.87 -16.84
C ASN A 488 -12.87 -15.18 -17.28
N GLY A 489 -13.02 -14.04 -17.92
CA GLY A 489 -11.95 -13.20 -18.42
C GLY A 489 -12.57 -12.16 -19.33
N ASN A 490 -11.84 -11.09 -19.61
CA ASN A 490 -12.38 -9.98 -20.38
C ASN A 490 -11.31 -9.36 -21.28
N ILE A 491 -11.77 -8.81 -22.40
CA ILE A 491 -10.99 -7.92 -23.26
C ILE A 491 -11.67 -6.56 -23.16
N THR A 492 -10.98 -5.57 -22.59
CA THR A 492 -11.54 -4.23 -22.36
C THR A 492 -10.53 -3.17 -22.70
N VAL A 493 -11.01 -1.99 -23.08
CA VAL A 493 -10.14 -0.82 -23.28
C VAL A 493 -10.15 0.03 -22.00
N SER A 494 -8.95 0.27 -21.45
CA SER A 494 -8.74 1.15 -20.30
C SER A 494 -8.64 2.59 -20.75
N GLN A 495 -9.55 3.44 -20.28
CA GLN A 495 -9.51 4.88 -20.55
C GLN A 495 -8.48 5.62 -19.70
N TYR A 496 -8.10 5.04 -18.56
CA TYR A 496 -7.12 5.65 -17.65
C TYR A 496 -5.68 5.40 -18.12
N GLU A 497 -5.40 4.19 -18.61
CA GLU A 497 -4.06 3.80 -19.07
C GLU A 497 -3.90 3.86 -20.59
N HIS A 498 -4.98 4.18 -21.33
CA HIS A 498 -5.01 4.20 -22.79
C HIS A 498 -4.42 2.93 -23.41
N CYS A 499 -4.94 1.79 -22.96
CA CYS A 499 -4.45 0.47 -23.37
C CYS A 499 -5.58 -0.55 -23.45
N LEU A 500 -5.37 -1.56 -24.28
CA LEU A 500 -6.19 -2.75 -24.31
C LEU A 500 -5.76 -3.73 -23.21
N ILE A 501 -6.67 -4.11 -22.33
CA ILE A 501 -6.48 -5.11 -21.29
C ILE A 501 -6.99 -6.46 -21.79
N ILE A 502 -6.17 -7.50 -21.73
CA ILE A 502 -6.55 -8.88 -22.00
C ILE A 502 -6.36 -9.69 -20.71
N SER A 503 -7.45 -10.22 -20.18
CA SER A 503 -7.46 -10.94 -18.90
C SER A 503 -8.08 -12.32 -19.01
N ASN A 504 -7.42 -13.30 -18.39
CA ASN A 504 -7.90 -14.66 -18.22
C ASN A 504 -7.96 -14.97 -16.72
N GLY A 505 -9.12 -15.41 -16.23
CA GLY A 505 -9.34 -15.83 -14.85
C GLY A 505 -8.67 -17.16 -14.52
N ASN A 506 -8.88 -17.65 -13.29
CA ASN A 506 -8.12 -18.74 -12.65
C ASN A 506 -8.20 -20.14 -13.33
N TRP A 507 -8.81 -20.26 -14.50
CA TRP A 507 -8.95 -21.53 -15.20
C TRP A 507 -7.79 -21.79 -16.16
N TYR A 508 -7.26 -23.01 -16.09
CA TYR A 508 -6.23 -23.49 -16.99
C TYR A 508 -6.84 -23.78 -18.38
N ASN A 509 -6.09 -23.44 -19.44
CA ASN A 509 -6.44 -23.63 -20.86
C ASN A 509 -7.48 -22.66 -21.47
N VAL A 510 -7.55 -21.41 -20.99
CA VAL A 510 -8.27 -20.35 -21.71
C VAL A 510 -7.30 -19.62 -22.65
N SER A 511 -7.74 -19.32 -23.87
CA SER A 511 -7.04 -18.43 -24.80
C SER A 511 -7.98 -17.35 -25.27
N ARG A 512 -7.55 -16.08 -25.21
CA ARG A 512 -8.28 -14.93 -25.72
C ARG A 512 -7.53 -14.32 -26.89
N LEU A 513 -8.25 -14.06 -27.96
CA LEU A 513 -7.72 -13.49 -29.18
C LEU A 513 -8.38 -12.14 -29.42
N VAL A 514 -7.55 -11.15 -29.71
CA VAL A 514 -7.97 -9.84 -30.20
C VAL A 514 -7.60 -9.78 -31.66
N ILE A 515 -8.59 -9.57 -32.51
CA ILE A 515 -8.42 -9.51 -33.96
C ILE A 515 -8.49 -8.05 -34.40
N LEU A 516 -7.46 -7.62 -35.12
CA LEU A 516 -7.39 -6.30 -35.73
C LEU A 516 -8.28 -6.24 -36.98
N PRO A 517 -8.65 -5.04 -37.44
CA PRO A 517 -9.30 -4.88 -38.74
C PRO A 517 -8.43 -5.49 -39.85
N GLN A 518 -9.08 -5.86 -40.96
CA GLN A 518 -8.35 -6.34 -42.13
C GLN A 518 -7.49 -5.21 -42.70
N ILE A 519 -6.23 -5.50 -43.01
CA ILE A 519 -5.26 -4.52 -43.52
C ILE A 519 -4.84 -4.89 -44.94
N ASP A 520 -4.83 -3.91 -45.84
CA ASP A 520 -4.28 -4.07 -47.18
C ASP A 520 -2.77 -3.88 -47.15
N ALA A 521 -2.04 -4.97 -47.27
CA ALA A 521 -0.59 -4.97 -47.34
C ALA A 521 -0.05 -5.06 -48.78
N GLU A 522 -0.91 -5.07 -49.81
CA GLU A 522 -0.54 -5.23 -51.23
C GLU A 522 0.37 -6.45 -51.53
N ASN A 523 0.34 -7.50 -50.70
CA ASN A 523 1.28 -8.64 -50.69
C ASN A 523 2.74 -8.32 -50.30
N ASN A 524 3.00 -7.15 -49.72
CA ASN A 524 4.30 -6.80 -49.17
C ASN A 524 4.41 -7.26 -47.71
N PRO A 525 5.62 -7.65 -47.25
CA PRO A 525 5.84 -7.88 -45.83
C PRO A 525 5.50 -6.64 -45.00
N VAL A 526 4.92 -6.83 -43.83
CA VAL A 526 4.59 -5.76 -42.89
C VAL A 526 5.47 -5.82 -41.66
N LYS A 527 5.82 -4.65 -41.14
CA LYS A 527 6.43 -4.48 -39.82
C LYS A 527 5.33 -4.15 -38.83
N ILE A 528 5.30 -4.86 -37.73
CA ILE A 528 4.36 -4.65 -36.64
C ILE A 528 5.15 -4.26 -35.41
N SER A 529 4.85 -3.09 -34.86
CA SER A 529 5.39 -2.61 -33.60
C SER A 529 4.25 -2.47 -32.60
N PHE A 530 4.46 -2.86 -31.36
CA PHE A 530 3.47 -2.68 -30.30
C PHE A 530 4.15 -2.53 -28.95
N LYS A 531 3.43 -1.99 -27.99
CA LYS A 531 3.85 -1.93 -26.60
C LYS A 531 3.02 -2.89 -25.76
N ALA A 532 3.66 -3.68 -24.92
CA ALA A 532 2.98 -4.62 -24.04
C ALA A 532 3.52 -4.57 -22.61
N LYS A 533 2.65 -4.80 -21.64
CA LYS A 533 2.97 -4.88 -20.21
C LYS A 533 2.31 -6.10 -19.60
N HIS A 534 3.04 -6.79 -18.72
CA HIS A 534 2.56 -7.90 -17.92
C HIS A 534 2.16 -7.40 -16.53
N ASP A 535 0.93 -7.69 -16.10
CA ASP A 535 0.50 -7.36 -14.74
C ASP A 535 0.70 -8.57 -13.80
N PHE A 536 0.17 -9.75 -14.14
CA PHE A 536 0.37 -10.99 -13.37
C PHE A 536 0.01 -12.23 -14.20
N GLY A 537 0.45 -13.41 -13.76
CA GLY A 537 0.15 -14.70 -14.41
C GLY A 537 1.08 -15.01 -15.59
N SER A 538 0.55 -15.59 -16.67
CA SER A 538 1.30 -15.88 -17.89
C SER A 538 1.90 -14.60 -18.47
N ASN A 539 3.17 -14.65 -18.82
CA ASN A 539 3.90 -13.53 -19.43
C ASN A 539 4.19 -13.78 -20.91
N ILE A 540 3.42 -14.66 -21.56
CA ILE A 540 3.63 -15.00 -22.97
C ILE A 540 2.48 -14.42 -23.81
N LEU A 541 2.85 -13.64 -24.81
CA LEU A 541 1.94 -13.07 -25.81
C LEU A 541 2.34 -13.59 -27.18
N GLU A 542 1.37 -14.00 -27.98
CA GLU A 542 1.61 -14.39 -29.36
C GLU A 542 0.93 -13.44 -30.32
N ILE A 543 1.56 -13.20 -31.46
CA ILE A 543 0.94 -12.52 -32.59
C ILE A 543 0.97 -13.45 -33.80
N GLY A 544 -0.13 -13.47 -34.53
CA GLY A 544 -0.34 -14.36 -35.66
C GLY A 544 -1.38 -13.84 -36.62
N ILE A 545 -1.77 -14.72 -37.54
CA ILE A 545 -2.77 -14.44 -38.59
C ILE A 545 -3.99 -15.34 -38.42
N MET A 546 -5.14 -14.88 -38.89
CA MET A 546 -6.41 -15.60 -38.85
C MET A 546 -7.11 -15.53 -40.21
N GLU A 547 -7.50 -16.68 -40.75
CA GLU A 547 -8.31 -16.76 -41.98
C GLU A 547 -9.78 -16.42 -41.74
N ASN A 548 -10.29 -16.74 -40.55
CA ASN A 548 -11.66 -16.48 -40.15
C ASN A 548 -11.68 -15.81 -38.77
N PRO A 549 -11.94 -14.49 -38.69
CA PRO A 549 -11.98 -13.73 -37.43
C PRO A 549 -13.00 -14.24 -36.41
N SER A 550 -13.98 -15.06 -36.81
CA SER A 550 -14.99 -15.65 -35.92
C SER A 550 -14.65 -17.08 -35.48
N ASP A 551 -13.63 -17.72 -36.06
CA ASP A 551 -13.17 -19.05 -35.68
C ASP A 551 -11.80 -18.98 -35.00
N PRO A 552 -11.72 -19.12 -33.66
CA PRO A 552 -10.44 -19.08 -32.96
C PRO A 552 -9.48 -20.21 -33.37
N GLY A 553 -9.98 -21.31 -33.93
CA GLY A 553 -9.16 -22.40 -34.46
C GLY A 553 -8.39 -22.05 -35.73
N SER A 554 -8.75 -20.95 -36.40
CA SER A 554 -8.07 -20.45 -37.61
C SER A 554 -6.78 -19.68 -37.31
N PHE A 555 -6.45 -19.46 -36.03
CA PHE A 555 -5.26 -18.72 -35.63
C PHE A 555 -3.97 -19.50 -35.87
N ILE A 556 -3.07 -18.92 -36.64
CA ILE A 556 -1.74 -19.45 -36.93
C ILE A 556 -0.70 -18.52 -36.27
N PRO A 557 -0.07 -18.93 -35.15
CA PRO A 557 0.95 -18.12 -34.48
C PRO A 557 2.14 -17.90 -35.41
N GLN A 558 2.66 -16.68 -35.45
CA GLN A 558 3.85 -16.29 -36.22
C GLN A 558 5.01 -15.93 -35.32
N SER A 559 4.74 -15.29 -34.18
CA SER A 559 5.76 -14.92 -33.20
C SER A 559 5.22 -15.06 -31.78
N SER A 560 6.11 -15.36 -30.84
CA SER A 560 5.84 -15.44 -29.41
C SER A 560 6.81 -14.50 -28.69
N PHE A 561 6.31 -13.74 -27.73
CA PHE A 561 7.05 -12.77 -26.94
C PHE A 561 6.90 -13.12 -25.48
N VAL A 562 8.02 -13.16 -24.78
CA VAL A 562 8.08 -13.29 -23.33
C VAL A 562 8.16 -11.87 -22.76
N LEU A 563 7.08 -11.41 -22.15
CA LEU A 563 6.98 -10.12 -21.51
C LEU A 563 7.78 -10.12 -20.20
N THR A 564 8.43 -8.99 -19.90
CA THR A 564 9.14 -8.82 -18.62
C THR A 564 8.12 -8.82 -17.49
N LYS A 565 8.34 -9.66 -16.48
CA LYS A 565 7.44 -9.77 -15.33
C LYS A 565 7.57 -8.55 -14.43
N ASN A 566 6.46 -8.14 -13.81
CA ASN A 566 6.42 -7.12 -12.75
C ASN A 566 6.96 -5.74 -13.20
N THR A 567 6.84 -5.40 -14.49
CA THR A 567 7.21 -4.07 -14.96
C THR A 567 6.08 -3.08 -14.70
N ILE A 568 6.42 -1.84 -14.37
CA ILE A 568 5.45 -0.74 -14.30
C ILE A 568 5.26 -0.07 -15.67
N GLN A 569 6.26 -0.20 -16.56
CA GLN A 569 6.33 0.40 -17.90
C GLN A 569 5.91 -0.61 -18.97
N PHE A 570 5.50 -0.11 -20.14
CA PHE A 570 5.29 -0.96 -21.31
C PHE A 570 6.62 -1.23 -22.01
N ASP A 571 6.88 -2.50 -22.30
CA ASP A 571 7.99 -2.91 -23.15
C ASP A 571 7.59 -2.79 -24.63
N GLN A 572 8.52 -2.37 -25.47
CA GLN A 572 8.29 -2.25 -26.91
C GLN A 572 8.74 -3.52 -27.63
N PHE A 573 7.90 -4.01 -28.54
CA PHE A 573 8.15 -5.21 -29.34
C PHE A 573 7.99 -4.89 -30.82
N VAL A 574 8.77 -5.60 -31.65
CA VAL A 574 8.73 -5.52 -33.10
C VAL A 574 8.76 -6.92 -33.68
N THR A 575 7.98 -7.15 -34.73
CA THR A 575 8.05 -8.35 -35.57
C THR A 575 7.73 -8.01 -37.02
N TYR A 576 8.02 -8.96 -37.90
CA TYR A 576 7.77 -8.83 -39.33
C TYR A 576 7.03 -10.05 -39.84
N PHE A 577 5.98 -9.81 -40.63
CA PHE A 577 5.18 -10.86 -41.25
C PHE A 577 5.24 -10.77 -42.76
N ASN A 578 5.21 -11.92 -43.42
CA ASN A 578 4.94 -12.00 -44.85
C ASN A 578 3.46 -12.37 -45.00
N PRO A 579 2.56 -11.46 -45.43
CA PRO A 579 1.18 -11.83 -45.63
C PRO A 579 1.12 -12.91 -46.71
N TYR A 580 0.50 -14.04 -46.39
CA TYR A 580 0.25 -15.10 -47.38
C TYR A 580 -0.58 -14.51 -48.54
N THR A 581 -0.44 -15.09 -49.72
CA THR A 581 -0.99 -14.63 -51.01
C THR A 581 -2.53 -14.70 -51.14
N SER A 582 -3.28 -14.68 -50.03
CA SER A 582 -4.74 -14.71 -50.02
C SER A 582 -5.26 -13.49 -49.26
N ASN A 583 -6.17 -12.74 -49.90
CA ASN A 583 -6.61 -11.40 -49.48
C ASN A 583 -7.60 -11.41 -48.28
N HIS A 584 -7.51 -12.36 -47.35
CA HIS A 584 -8.54 -12.56 -46.30
C HIS A 584 -7.99 -12.79 -44.89
N TYR A 585 -6.70 -12.57 -44.63
CA TYR A 585 -6.15 -12.75 -43.29
C TYR A 585 -6.26 -11.48 -42.45
N CYS A 586 -6.69 -11.62 -41.19
CA CYS A 586 -6.56 -10.59 -40.16
C CYS A 586 -5.35 -10.90 -39.25
N ILE A 587 -4.73 -9.86 -38.70
CA ILE A 587 -3.72 -10.00 -37.65
C ILE A 587 -4.43 -10.14 -36.30
N ALA A 588 -3.94 -11.02 -35.44
CA ALA A 588 -4.49 -11.19 -34.10
C ALA A 588 -3.40 -11.37 -33.04
N PHE A 589 -3.69 -10.87 -31.84
CA PHE A 589 -2.93 -11.13 -30.63
C PHE A 589 -3.63 -12.25 -29.85
N ARG A 590 -2.89 -13.29 -29.46
CA ARG A 590 -3.38 -14.38 -28.61
C ARG A 590 -2.68 -14.35 -27.25
N TYR A 591 -3.49 -14.34 -26.21
CA TYR A 591 -3.04 -14.49 -24.83
C TYR A 591 -3.63 -15.76 -24.22
N TYR A 592 -2.77 -16.63 -23.69
CA TYR A 592 -3.16 -17.93 -23.16
C TYR A 592 -2.77 -18.06 -21.68
N GLU A 593 -3.48 -18.93 -20.97
CA GLU A 593 -3.34 -19.18 -19.51
C GLU A 593 -3.80 -18.02 -18.62
N HIS A 594 -3.79 -18.27 -17.29
CA HIS A 594 -4.24 -17.34 -16.27
C HIS A 594 -3.36 -16.10 -16.20
N GLY A 595 -3.96 -14.92 -16.11
CA GLY A 595 -3.25 -13.66 -15.86
C GLY A 595 -3.84 -12.48 -16.60
N THR A 596 -3.12 -11.36 -16.57
CA THR A 596 -3.51 -10.12 -17.28
C THR A 596 -2.31 -9.50 -17.97
N ILE A 597 -2.51 -9.13 -19.24
CA ILE A 597 -1.57 -8.32 -20.02
C ILE A 597 -2.27 -7.08 -20.57
N LYS A 598 -1.48 -6.08 -20.92
CA LYS A 598 -1.93 -4.80 -21.48
C LYS A 598 -1.18 -4.52 -22.77
N LEU A 599 -1.88 -4.01 -23.78
CA LEU A 599 -1.34 -3.65 -25.10
C LEU A 599 -1.65 -2.20 -25.43
N THR A 600 -0.71 -1.49 -26.04
CA THR A 600 -0.93 -0.15 -26.59
C THR A 600 0.03 0.14 -27.75
N ASP A 601 -0.11 1.29 -28.39
CA ASP A 601 0.73 1.78 -29.49
C ASP A 601 0.97 0.71 -30.58
N ILE A 602 -0.09 0.06 -31.05
CA ILE A 602 -0.02 -0.94 -32.12
C ILE A 602 0.11 -0.22 -33.45
N ILE A 603 1.22 -0.43 -34.14
CA ILE A 603 1.56 0.22 -35.41
C ILE A 603 1.90 -0.86 -36.42
N ILE A 604 1.28 -0.77 -37.60
CA ILE A 604 1.50 -1.67 -38.73
C ILE A 604 1.88 -0.81 -39.93
N GLU A 605 3.06 -1.09 -40.49
CA GLU A 605 3.64 -0.34 -41.58
C GLU A 605 4.25 -1.29 -42.63
N ALA A 606 4.49 -0.79 -43.83
CA ALA A 606 5.20 -1.57 -44.85
C ALA A 606 6.63 -1.87 -44.35
N ALA A 607 7.07 -3.12 -44.46
CA ALA A 607 8.42 -3.48 -44.03
C ALA A 607 9.46 -2.76 -44.90
N PRO A 608 10.52 -2.18 -44.29
CA PRO A 608 11.58 -1.54 -45.05
C PRO A 608 12.37 -2.55 -45.88
N SER A 609 13.05 -2.07 -46.92
CA SER A 609 13.86 -2.89 -47.83
C SER A 609 14.99 -3.64 -47.10
N CYS A 610 15.53 -3.01 -46.04
CA CYS A 610 16.48 -3.60 -45.11
C CYS A 610 15.88 -3.66 -43.69
N PRO A 611 15.19 -4.75 -43.34
CA PRO A 611 14.58 -4.93 -42.02
C PRO A 611 15.62 -5.02 -40.89
N SER A 612 15.36 -4.30 -39.80
CA SER A 612 16.16 -4.44 -38.58
C SER A 612 15.90 -5.80 -37.92
N PRO A 613 16.91 -6.42 -37.29
CA PRO A 613 16.73 -7.62 -36.49
C PRO A 613 15.72 -7.41 -35.35
N PHE A 614 15.04 -8.49 -34.97
CA PHE A 614 14.01 -8.49 -33.92
C PHE A 614 14.11 -9.76 -33.07
N ASN A 615 13.35 -9.83 -31.97
CA ASN A 615 13.42 -10.92 -30.99
C ASN A 615 14.86 -11.23 -30.56
N LEU A 616 15.60 -10.20 -30.15
CA LEU A 616 16.92 -10.38 -29.55
C LEU A 616 16.77 -11.17 -28.24
N GLN A 617 17.62 -12.18 -28.05
CA GLN A 617 17.63 -13.04 -26.87
C GLN A 617 19.08 -13.19 -26.40
N VAL A 618 19.30 -13.04 -25.10
CA VAL A 618 20.61 -13.26 -24.49
C VAL A 618 20.54 -14.50 -23.62
N THR A 619 21.45 -15.44 -23.87
CA THR A 619 21.59 -16.69 -23.13
C THR A 619 23.04 -16.91 -22.73
N GLY A 620 23.34 -18.01 -22.03
CA GLY A 620 24.73 -18.38 -21.72
C GLY A 620 25.50 -17.31 -20.94
N ILE A 621 24.80 -16.48 -20.16
CA ILE A 621 25.38 -15.35 -19.45
C ILE A 621 26.33 -15.87 -18.36
N THR A 622 27.56 -15.38 -18.37
CA THR A 622 28.59 -15.65 -17.37
C THR A 622 29.04 -14.35 -16.69
N GLN A 623 30.14 -14.38 -15.94
CA GLN A 623 30.73 -13.18 -15.34
C GLN A 623 31.40 -12.25 -16.39
N SER A 624 31.81 -12.78 -17.54
CA SER A 624 32.59 -12.03 -18.54
C SER A 624 32.04 -12.09 -19.96
N ASP A 625 31.10 -12.98 -20.22
CA ASP A 625 30.62 -13.28 -21.57
C ASP A 625 29.12 -13.57 -21.59
N ALA A 626 28.46 -13.36 -22.73
CA ALA A 626 27.06 -13.70 -22.96
C ALA A 626 26.82 -14.04 -24.44
N GLU A 627 25.83 -14.89 -24.73
CA GLU A 627 25.47 -15.27 -26.11
C GLU A 627 24.22 -14.53 -26.57
N LEU A 628 24.38 -13.65 -27.56
CA LEU A 628 23.29 -12.90 -28.18
C LEU A 628 22.81 -13.63 -29.44
N SER A 629 21.50 -13.76 -29.60
CA SER A 629 20.86 -14.29 -30.82
C SER A 629 19.67 -13.44 -31.23
N TRP A 630 19.29 -13.47 -32.50
CA TRP A 630 18.17 -12.69 -33.03
C TRP A 630 17.46 -13.39 -34.19
N SER A 631 16.27 -12.87 -34.53
CA SER A 631 15.52 -13.21 -35.73
C SER A 631 15.66 -12.13 -36.80
N ASN A 632 15.55 -12.53 -38.07
CA ASN A 632 15.57 -11.61 -39.21
C ASN A 632 14.63 -12.07 -40.31
N VAL A 633 14.23 -11.12 -41.16
CA VAL A 633 13.49 -11.38 -42.41
C VAL A 633 14.20 -10.68 -43.57
N GLY A 634 13.92 -11.12 -44.80
CA GLY A 634 14.56 -10.57 -45.99
C GLY A 634 15.96 -11.16 -46.27
N THR A 635 16.62 -10.62 -47.29
CA THR A 635 17.96 -11.07 -47.71
C THR A 635 19.02 -10.18 -47.08
N ILE A 636 19.70 -10.67 -46.04
CA ILE A 636 20.70 -9.93 -45.28
C ILE A 636 22.11 -10.44 -45.65
N ASN A 637 23.07 -9.53 -45.85
CA ASN A 637 24.45 -9.89 -46.21
C ASN A 637 25.28 -10.20 -44.95
N SER A 638 25.13 -9.39 -43.90
CA SER A 638 25.79 -9.53 -42.60
C SER A 638 25.08 -8.66 -41.57
N TRP A 639 25.49 -8.75 -40.30
CA TRP A 639 25.02 -7.90 -39.22
C TRP A 639 26.16 -7.11 -38.60
N GLU A 640 25.78 -6.00 -37.97
CA GLU A 640 26.59 -5.31 -36.98
C GLU A 640 25.94 -5.49 -35.61
N VAL A 641 26.74 -5.85 -34.61
CA VAL A 641 26.33 -5.99 -33.21
C VAL A 641 27.06 -4.92 -32.41
N ASN A 642 26.34 -4.12 -31.64
CA ASN A 642 26.94 -3.14 -30.74
C ASN A 642 26.46 -3.39 -29.31
N TYR A 643 27.39 -3.54 -28.37
CA TYR A 643 27.07 -3.82 -26.97
C TYR A 643 27.92 -3.00 -26.00
N GLY A 644 27.37 -2.72 -24.82
CA GLY A 644 28.01 -1.86 -23.82
C GLY A 644 27.18 -1.76 -22.55
N HIS A 645 27.67 -1.01 -21.57
CA HIS A 645 26.95 -0.76 -20.32
C HIS A 645 25.56 -0.16 -20.62
N ALA A 646 24.53 -0.60 -19.90
CA ALA A 646 23.17 -0.16 -20.13
C ALA A 646 23.05 1.37 -20.15
N GLY A 647 22.32 1.91 -21.12
CA GLY A 647 22.16 3.36 -21.34
C GLY A 647 23.13 4.00 -22.35
N PHE A 648 24.09 3.28 -22.95
CA PHE A 648 24.96 3.81 -24.00
C PHE A 648 24.21 4.13 -25.32
N ASP A 649 24.69 5.11 -26.08
CA ASP A 649 24.15 5.43 -27.41
C ASP A 649 24.76 4.52 -28.50
N PRO A 650 23.98 3.65 -29.17
CA PRO A 650 24.52 2.71 -30.16
C PRO A 650 25.10 3.35 -31.42
N GLU A 651 24.81 4.62 -31.70
CA GLU A 651 25.39 5.33 -32.85
C GLU A 651 26.79 5.90 -32.58
N THR A 652 27.15 6.11 -31.31
CA THR A 652 28.38 6.82 -30.94
C THR A 652 29.26 6.10 -29.92
N GLU A 653 28.69 5.18 -29.14
CA GLU A 653 29.34 4.47 -28.04
C GLU A 653 29.24 2.93 -28.20
N GLY A 654 29.80 2.19 -27.25
CA GLY A 654 29.76 0.73 -27.22
C GLY A 654 30.91 0.03 -27.95
N ILE A 655 30.85 -1.30 -27.98
CA ILE A 655 31.79 -2.20 -28.63
C ILE A 655 31.11 -2.76 -29.88
N LEU A 656 31.55 -2.29 -31.05
CA LEU A 656 31.01 -2.67 -32.35
C LEU A 656 31.71 -3.90 -32.93
N PHE A 657 30.94 -4.94 -33.23
CA PHE A 657 31.33 -6.10 -34.02
C PHE A 657 30.70 -6.00 -35.41
N SER A 658 31.52 -5.85 -36.44
CA SER A 658 31.05 -5.79 -37.84
C SER A 658 31.26 -7.11 -38.58
N ASN A 659 30.50 -7.32 -39.65
CA ASN A 659 30.56 -8.50 -40.53
C ASN A 659 30.19 -9.82 -39.83
N VAL A 660 29.25 -9.78 -38.89
CA VAL A 660 28.70 -11.00 -38.30
C VAL A 660 27.84 -11.69 -39.37
N ILE A 661 28.05 -12.98 -39.61
CA ILE A 661 27.38 -13.74 -40.70
C ILE A 661 26.42 -14.81 -40.20
N GLU A 662 26.41 -15.07 -38.90
CA GLU A 662 25.42 -15.93 -38.24
C GLU A 662 24.42 -15.04 -37.49
N ASN A 663 23.21 -15.54 -37.24
CA ASN A 663 22.18 -14.83 -36.47
C ASN A 663 22.42 -14.90 -34.94
N GLN A 664 23.70 -14.95 -34.55
CA GLN A 664 24.19 -15.02 -33.19
C GLN A 664 25.57 -14.39 -33.07
N ALA A 665 25.91 -13.91 -31.88
CA ALA A 665 27.23 -13.38 -31.54
C ALA A 665 27.54 -13.58 -30.05
N THR A 666 28.77 -13.99 -29.75
CA THR A 666 29.29 -14.04 -28.38
C THR A 666 29.81 -12.67 -27.97
N LEU A 667 29.21 -12.07 -26.95
CA LEU A 667 29.63 -10.82 -26.34
C LEU A 667 30.71 -11.16 -25.31
N THR A 668 31.88 -10.54 -25.39
CA THR A 668 33.03 -10.85 -24.51
C THR A 668 33.58 -9.61 -23.83
N GLY A 669 34.35 -9.81 -22.75
CA GLY A 669 35.01 -8.72 -22.03
C GLY A 669 34.04 -7.89 -21.18
N LEU A 670 32.94 -8.50 -20.74
CA LEU A 670 31.97 -7.91 -19.85
C LEU A 670 32.53 -7.88 -18.41
N ALA A 671 32.16 -6.85 -17.66
CA ALA A 671 32.43 -6.78 -16.23
C ALA A 671 31.34 -7.55 -15.46
N ALA A 672 31.75 -8.35 -14.45
CA ALA A 672 30.83 -9.11 -13.61
C ALA A 672 29.85 -8.20 -12.85
N GLY A 673 28.66 -8.73 -12.53
CA GLY A 673 27.62 -7.99 -11.80
C GLY A 673 27.33 -6.59 -12.36
N SER A 674 27.20 -6.46 -13.69
CA SER A 674 26.96 -5.18 -14.37
C SER A 674 25.81 -5.32 -15.39
N TYR A 675 25.03 -4.26 -15.58
CA TYR A 675 23.99 -4.20 -16.62
C TYR A 675 24.58 -3.82 -17.98
N TYR A 676 24.21 -4.59 -18.99
CA TYR A 676 24.55 -4.36 -20.38
C TYR A 676 23.29 -4.23 -21.22
N GLN A 677 23.44 -3.55 -22.34
CA GLN A 677 22.47 -3.64 -23.43
C GLN A 677 23.20 -3.99 -24.73
N ALA A 678 22.49 -4.62 -25.66
CA ALA A 678 23.01 -4.94 -26.98
C ALA A 678 22.00 -4.60 -28.07
N TYR A 679 22.53 -4.13 -29.20
CA TYR A 679 21.81 -3.76 -30.41
C TYR A 679 22.35 -4.56 -31.58
N VAL A 680 21.48 -4.88 -32.53
CA VAL A 680 21.89 -5.49 -33.79
C VAL A 680 21.24 -4.72 -34.94
N ARG A 681 21.99 -4.45 -36.01
CA ARG A 681 21.43 -3.92 -37.26
C ARG A 681 21.86 -4.76 -38.46
N SER A 682 20.99 -4.83 -39.45
CA SER A 682 21.20 -5.57 -40.68
C SER A 682 22.02 -4.76 -41.67
N ILE A 683 22.96 -5.41 -42.34
CA ILE A 683 23.66 -4.88 -43.50
C ILE A 683 23.12 -5.58 -44.74
N CYS A 684 22.39 -4.84 -45.55
CA CYS A 684 21.80 -5.31 -46.79
C CYS A 684 22.62 -4.83 -47.99
N SER A 685 22.19 -5.17 -49.21
CA SER A 685 22.89 -4.78 -50.43
C SER A 685 22.72 -3.28 -50.74
N GLY A 686 23.59 -2.45 -50.15
CA GLY A 686 23.64 -0.99 -50.37
C GLY A 686 22.93 -0.14 -49.32
N GLU A 687 22.28 -0.76 -48.34
CA GLU A 687 21.56 -0.10 -47.24
C GLU A 687 21.88 -0.77 -45.90
N VAL A 688 21.78 0.01 -44.82
CA VAL A 688 21.93 -0.44 -43.43
C VAL A 688 20.62 -0.16 -42.73
N SER A 689 20.09 -1.13 -42.00
CA SER A 689 18.85 -0.93 -41.23
C SER A 689 19.10 -0.01 -40.04
N ASP A 690 18.02 0.50 -39.45
CA ASP A 690 18.07 1.04 -38.09
C ASP A 690 18.54 -0.06 -37.10
N TRP A 691 19.05 0.37 -35.95
CA TRP A 691 19.31 -0.53 -34.82
C TRP A 691 18.02 -1.21 -34.35
N SER A 692 18.13 -2.48 -33.95
CA SER A 692 17.04 -3.18 -33.26
C SER A 692 16.64 -2.47 -31.98
N ILE A 693 15.48 -2.84 -31.42
CA ILE A 693 15.20 -2.56 -30.01
C ILE A 693 16.30 -3.21 -29.16
N PRO A 694 16.88 -2.51 -28.16
CA PRO A 694 17.93 -3.08 -27.34
C PRO A 694 17.41 -4.26 -26.52
N VAL A 695 18.26 -5.27 -26.36
CA VAL A 695 18.06 -6.27 -25.30
C VAL A 695 18.91 -5.88 -24.10
N LEU A 696 18.27 -5.77 -22.93
CA LEU A 696 18.95 -5.53 -21.66
C LEU A 696 19.20 -6.86 -20.94
N PHE A 697 20.38 -7.00 -20.34
CA PHE A 697 20.75 -8.17 -19.54
C PHE A 697 21.78 -7.77 -18.47
N SER A 698 21.94 -8.58 -17.44
CA SER A 698 23.00 -8.43 -16.43
C SER A 698 23.92 -9.63 -16.46
N THR A 699 25.22 -9.40 -16.34
CA THR A 699 26.21 -10.48 -16.15
C THR A 699 26.06 -11.15 -14.79
N VAL A 700 26.47 -12.42 -14.68
CA VAL A 700 26.52 -13.11 -13.39
C VAL A 700 27.42 -12.35 -12.41
N CYS A 701 26.99 -12.27 -11.15
CA CYS A 701 27.75 -11.61 -10.10
C CYS A 701 28.93 -12.46 -9.61
N SER A 702 30.01 -11.79 -9.20
CA SER A 702 31.03 -12.40 -8.36
C SER A 702 30.64 -12.27 -6.89
N ALA A 703 31.21 -13.11 -6.02
CA ALA A 703 31.11 -12.91 -4.58
C ALA A 703 31.63 -11.51 -4.21
N ILE A 704 30.91 -10.83 -3.31
CA ILE A 704 31.18 -9.45 -2.90
C ILE A 704 32.02 -9.46 -1.61
N PRO A 705 33.10 -8.66 -1.52
CA PRO A 705 33.86 -8.52 -0.29
C PRO A 705 33.07 -7.73 0.78
N THR A 706 33.30 -8.01 2.06
CA THR A 706 32.78 -7.17 3.15
C THR A 706 33.77 -6.05 3.53
N PRO A 707 33.31 -4.92 4.10
CA PRO A 707 31.92 -4.55 4.39
C PRO A 707 31.13 -4.21 3.12
N TYR A 708 29.91 -4.72 3.04
CA TYR A 708 28.93 -4.39 2.00
C TYR A 708 27.88 -3.44 2.59
N PHE A 709 27.46 -2.46 1.79
CA PHE A 709 26.48 -1.46 2.19
C PHE A 709 25.53 -1.17 1.03
N GLU A 710 24.24 -1.24 1.32
CA GLU A 710 23.14 -0.91 0.41
C GLU A 710 22.22 0.10 1.09
N ASN A 711 22.00 1.23 0.41
CA ASN A 711 21.15 2.32 0.88
C ASN A 711 20.04 2.70 -0.10
N PHE A 712 19.84 1.91 -1.16
CA PHE A 712 18.75 2.03 -2.12
C PHE A 712 18.62 3.40 -2.82
N GLU A 713 19.70 4.18 -2.84
CA GLU A 713 19.80 5.46 -3.54
C GLU A 713 19.83 5.29 -5.08
N ILE A 714 20.29 4.13 -5.55
CA ILE A 714 20.30 3.77 -6.97
C ILE A 714 19.06 2.93 -7.27
N ILE A 715 18.16 3.50 -8.08
CA ILE A 715 16.94 2.81 -8.50
C ILE A 715 17.30 1.79 -9.59
N HIS A 716 17.09 0.52 -9.29
CA HIS A 716 17.16 -0.56 -10.27
C HIS A 716 15.72 -0.90 -10.70
N THR A 717 15.39 -0.68 -11.98
CA THR A 717 14.06 -1.03 -12.51
C THR A 717 14.14 -2.19 -13.49
N PRO A 718 13.48 -3.34 -13.21
CA PRO A 718 12.71 -3.65 -11.99
C PRO A 718 13.58 -3.99 -10.75
N PRO A 719 13.06 -3.87 -9.50
CA PRO A 719 13.73 -4.35 -8.28
C PRO A 719 13.99 -5.87 -8.33
N PRO A 720 14.98 -6.41 -7.58
CA PRO A 720 15.78 -5.81 -6.50
C PRO A 720 17.10 -5.14 -7.00
N PRO A 721 18.00 -4.64 -6.12
CA PRO A 721 19.30 -4.11 -6.56
C PRO A 721 20.14 -5.13 -7.32
N LEU A 722 21.14 -4.66 -8.08
CA LEU A 722 22.04 -5.53 -8.82
C LEU A 722 22.73 -6.55 -7.90
N CYS A 723 22.79 -7.81 -8.33
CA CYS A 723 23.27 -8.97 -7.54
C CYS A 723 22.37 -9.44 -6.42
N TRP A 724 21.22 -8.81 -6.20
CA TRP A 724 20.18 -9.35 -5.34
C TRP A 724 19.25 -10.23 -6.16
N ASP A 725 18.68 -11.23 -5.49
CA ASP A 725 17.60 -12.04 -6.04
C ASP A 725 16.34 -11.82 -5.22
N MET A 726 15.19 -12.15 -5.81
CA MET A 726 13.92 -12.00 -5.14
C MET A 726 12.92 -13.05 -5.60
N TYR A 727 12.18 -13.60 -4.65
CA TYR A 727 10.98 -14.40 -4.90
C TYR A 727 9.74 -13.60 -4.49
N VAL A 728 8.79 -13.44 -5.41
CA VAL A 728 7.50 -12.77 -5.16
C VAL A 728 6.36 -13.73 -5.50
N GLY A 729 5.67 -14.23 -4.47
CA GLY A 729 4.47 -15.06 -4.60
C GLY A 729 3.19 -14.22 -4.57
N PHE A 730 2.86 -13.67 -3.40
CA PHE A 730 1.69 -12.81 -3.18
C PHE A 730 2.13 -11.53 -2.46
N GLY A 731 2.57 -10.54 -3.21
CA GLY A 731 3.10 -9.29 -2.69
C GLY A 731 3.63 -8.37 -3.79
N HIS A 732 4.13 -7.21 -3.40
CA HIS A 732 4.81 -6.25 -4.26
C HIS A 732 6.07 -5.72 -3.57
N VAL A 733 7.11 -5.48 -4.36
CA VAL A 733 8.32 -4.77 -3.95
C VAL A 733 8.51 -3.62 -4.91
N TYR A 734 8.68 -2.41 -4.39
CA TYR A 734 8.86 -1.20 -5.19
C TYR A 734 9.73 -0.18 -4.46
N TYR A 735 10.40 0.68 -5.22
CA TYR A 735 11.17 1.80 -4.69
C TYR A 735 10.26 3.02 -4.45
N LYS A 736 10.46 3.71 -3.32
CA LYS A 736 9.86 5.04 -3.07
C LYS A 736 10.91 6.13 -3.26
N ASN A 737 10.87 6.80 -4.41
CA ASN A 737 11.87 7.77 -4.85
C ASN A 737 12.01 9.03 -3.97
N TYR A 738 11.00 9.37 -3.16
CA TYR A 738 11.08 10.53 -2.26
C TYR A 738 11.73 10.22 -0.91
N GLU A 739 11.79 8.93 -0.53
CA GLU A 739 12.29 8.47 0.76
C GLU A 739 13.58 7.65 0.63
N ASN A 740 14.08 7.38 -0.59
CA ASN A 740 15.24 6.53 -0.86
C ASN A 740 15.16 5.14 -0.19
N THR A 741 13.98 4.54 -0.24
CA THR A 741 13.69 3.29 0.47
C THR A 741 13.10 2.23 -0.46
N VAL A 742 13.30 0.96 -0.10
CA VAL A 742 12.56 -0.16 -0.70
C VAL A 742 11.37 -0.48 0.18
N CYS A 743 10.17 -0.39 -0.40
CA CYS A 743 8.93 -0.80 0.23
C CYS A 743 8.56 -2.21 -0.21
N ILE A 744 8.25 -3.05 0.77
CA ILE A 744 7.82 -4.42 0.60
C ILE A 744 6.42 -4.53 1.19
N THR A 745 5.48 -5.06 0.41
CA THR A 745 4.16 -5.42 0.89
C THR A 745 3.92 -6.87 0.54
N SER A 746 3.68 -7.71 1.54
CA SER A 746 3.39 -9.12 1.36
C SER A 746 2.00 -9.44 1.92
N TYR A 747 1.18 -10.14 1.13
CA TYR A 747 -0.24 -10.40 1.42
C TYR A 747 -0.50 -11.83 1.93
N ALA A 748 0.53 -12.69 2.01
CA ALA A 748 0.42 -14.06 2.51
C ALA A 748 1.71 -14.52 3.21
N TYR A 749 1.60 -15.56 4.04
CA TYR A 749 2.75 -16.29 4.59
C TYR A 749 3.56 -16.90 3.43
N GLN A 750 4.79 -16.42 3.17
CA GLN A 750 5.63 -16.68 1.96
C GLN A 750 5.35 -15.77 0.74
N GLY A 751 4.82 -14.56 0.94
CA GLY A 751 4.54 -13.67 -0.19
C GLY A 751 5.79 -13.04 -0.82
N VAL A 752 6.85 -12.72 -0.05
CA VAL A 752 8.09 -12.11 -0.57
C VAL A 752 9.35 -12.62 0.16
N ILE A 753 10.40 -12.99 -0.59
CA ILE A 753 11.76 -13.26 -0.07
C ILE A 753 12.76 -12.38 -0.82
N LEU A 754 13.51 -11.55 -0.10
CA LEU A 754 14.65 -10.78 -0.63
C LEU A 754 15.95 -11.50 -0.32
N ILE A 755 16.81 -11.68 -1.31
CA ILE A 755 18.04 -12.47 -1.20
C ILE A 755 19.23 -11.54 -1.46
N LEU A 756 20.03 -11.30 -0.42
CA LEU A 756 21.22 -10.45 -0.47
C LEU A 756 22.32 -11.11 -1.31
N PRO A 757 23.30 -10.38 -1.86
CA PRO A 757 24.40 -10.92 -2.66
C PRO A 757 25.16 -12.07 -2.01
N GLU A 758 25.89 -12.83 -2.82
CA GLU A 758 26.87 -13.79 -2.31
C GLU A 758 28.10 -13.03 -1.78
N PHE A 759 28.62 -13.43 -0.61
CA PHE A 759 29.77 -12.79 0.03
C PHE A 759 30.99 -13.70 0.03
N GLU A 760 32.19 -13.12 -0.10
CA GLU A 760 33.47 -13.88 -0.07
C GLU A 760 33.74 -14.51 1.31
N ASP A 761 33.29 -13.85 2.38
CA ASP A 761 33.47 -14.30 3.75
C ASP A 761 32.49 -15.42 4.13
N PRO A 762 32.92 -16.43 4.89
CA PRO A 762 32.04 -17.51 5.31
C PRO A 762 30.94 -17.00 6.24
N LEU A 763 29.72 -17.51 6.09
CA LEU A 763 28.53 -17.02 6.78
C LEU A 763 28.69 -16.85 8.30
N HIS A 764 29.40 -17.76 8.98
CA HIS A 764 29.53 -17.75 10.45
C HIS A 764 30.33 -16.56 11.04
N ILE A 765 31.00 -15.75 10.20
CA ILE A 765 31.70 -14.53 10.62
C ILE A 765 30.98 -13.25 10.17
N LEU A 766 29.82 -13.39 9.52
CA LEU A 766 29.04 -12.26 9.03
C LEU A 766 28.03 -11.76 10.07
N HIS A 767 27.90 -10.44 10.13
CA HIS A 767 26.81 -9.71 10.79
C HIS A 767 26.01 -8.94 9.73
N LEU A 768 24.69 -9.03 9.82
CA LEU A 768 23.76 -8.23 9.03
C LEU A 768 23.19 -7.13 9.93
N ASP A 769 23.42 -5.87 9.56
CA ASP A 769 22.73 -4.72 10.10
C ASP A 769 21.64 -4.28 9.12
N ILE A 770 20.42 -4.04 9.63
CA ILE A 770 19.28 -3.63 8.84
C ILE A 770 18.54 -2.50 9.54
N GLN A 771 18.25 -1.43 8.79
CA GLN A 771 17.37 -0.35 9.23
C GLN A 771 16.05 -0.45 8.48
N ALA A 772 14.99 -0.74 9.20
CA ALA A 772 13.66 -0.89 8.63
C ALA A 772 12.58 -0.25 9.51
N ARG A 773 11.44 0.08 8.89
CA ARG A 773 10.23 0.60 9.51
C ARG A 773 9.09 -0.36 9.21
N TRP A 774 8.31 -0.70 10.24
CA TRP A 774 7.09 -1.48 10.08
C TRP A 774 5.93 -0.54 9.69
N ASP A 775 5.30 -0.79 8.55
CA ASP A 775 4.23 0.09 8.05
C ASP A 775 2.85 -0.39 8.53
N TYR A 776 2.48 -1.66 8.27
CA TYR A 776 1.20 -2.26 8.69
C TYR A 776 1.23 -3.81 8.64
N ASN A 777 0.16 -4.46 9.12
CA ASN A 777 0.00 -5.90 9.30
C ASN A 777 1.01 -6.53 10.29
N GLU A 778 1.66 -7.64 9.93
CA GLU A 778 2.62 -8.32 10.79
C GLU A 778 3.86 -7.45 11.03
N ASN A 779 4.21 -7.25 12.31
CA ASN A 779 5.30 -6.37 12.74
C ASN A 779 6.66 -7.06 12.83
N PHE A 780 6.84 -8.15 12.07
CA PHE A 780 8.09 -8.89 12.04
C PHE A 780 8.39 -9.46 10.65
N PHE A 781 9.67 -9.74 10.41
CA PHE A 781 10.12 -10.58 9.31
C PHE A 781 11.24 -11.52 9.78
N GLU A 782 11.49 -12.57 9.03
CA GLU A 782 12.55 -13.54 9.33
C GLU A 782 13.81 -13.21 8.54
N VAL A 783 14.96 -13.35 9.20
CA VAL A 783 16.28 -13.37 8.58
C VAL A 783 16.79 -14.80 8.60
N GLY A 784 17.33 -15.27 7.48
CA GLY A 784 17.74 -16.64 7.30
C GLY A 784 18.72 -16.81 6.14
N VAL A 785 18.83 -18.05 5.68
CA VAL A 785 19.73 -18.45 4.58
C VAL A 785 18.97 -19.26 3.55
N ILE A 786 19.17 -18.96 2.27
CA ILE A 786 18.59 -19.70 1.15
C ILE A 786 19.69 -20.45 0.40
N SER A 787 19.51 -21.75 0.16
CA SER A 787 20.51 -22.61 -0.48
C SER A 787 20.30 -22.80 -1.98
N ASP A 788 19.08 -22.56 -2.46
CA ASP A 788 18.69 -22.60 -3.86
C ASP A 788 17.74 -21.42 -4.13
N ILE A 789 18.23 -20.41 -4.85
CA ILE A 789 17.52 -19.14 -5.09
C ILE A 789 16.25 -19.32 -5.95
N GLU A 790 16.18 -20.37 -6.76
CA GLU A 790 15.02 -20.70 -7.60
C GLU A 790 13.95 -21.48 -6.82
N ASN A 791 14.30 -22.00 -5.64
CA ASN A 791 13.42 -22.78 -4.80
C ASN A 791 13.18 -22.09 -3.44
N PRO A 792 12.07 -21.35 -3.26
CA PRO A 792 11.76 -20.65 -2.01
C PRO A 792 11.61 -21.60 -0.81
N SER A 793 11.38 -22.89 -1.04
CA SER A 793 11.32 -23.90 0.03
C SER A 793 12.69 -24.26 0.60
N SER A 794 13.79 -23.81 -0.04
CA SER A 794 15.16 -24.02 0.43
C SER A 794 15.58 -23.04 1.53
N TYR A 795 14.72 -22.06 1.85
CA TYR A 795 14.93 -21.06 2.89
C TYR A 795 14.91 -21.67 4.30
N GLN A 796 15.94 -21.36 5.08
CA GLN A 796 16.08 -21.76 6.48
C GLN A 796 16.09 -20.50 7.37
N SER A 797 15.07 -20.38 8.23
CA SER A 797 14.96 -19.27 9.19
C SER A 797 16.05 -19.36 10.27
N TRP A 798 16.65 -18.22 10.61
CA TRP A 798 17.68 -18.10 11.66
C TRP A 798 17.21 -17.23 12.82
N GLN A 799 16.74 -16.02 12.53
CA GLN A 799 16.31 -15.06 13.53
C GLN A 799 15.09 -14.28 13.06
N THR A 800 14.09 -14.13 13.92
CA THR A 800 12.93 -13.25 13.68
C THR A 800 13.20 -11.86 14.24
N LEU A 801 12.99 -10.83 13.43
CA LEU A 801 13.17 -9.43 13.83
C LEU A 801 11.79 -8.78 14.04
N HIS A 802 11.50 -8.36 15.27
CA HIS A 802 10.27 -7.66 15.63
C HIS A 802 10.48 -6.14 15.71
N TYR A 803 9.47 -5.40 15.28
CA TYR A 803 9.40 -3.94 15.26
C TYR A 803 8.19 -3.46 16.06
N SER A 804 8.39 -2.40 16.84
CA SER A 804 7.43 -1.94 17.85
C SER A 804 6.52 -0.79 17.41
N ASP A 805 6.93 -0.04 16.39
CA ASP A 805 6.27 1.18 15.94
C ASP A 805 6.54 1.44 14.45
N ASN A 806 5.83 2.42 13.89
CA ASN A 806 6.01 2.88 12.52
C ASN A 806 7.15 3.92 12.44
N GLN A 807 8.29 3.64 13.05
CA GLN A 807 9.52 4.43 12.95
C GLN A 807 10.69 3.56 12.46
N LEU A 808 11.73 4.19 11.92
CA LEU A 808 12.95 3.49 11.50
C LEU A 808 13.68 2.94 12.73
N GLN A 809 13.98 1.64 12.71
CA GLN A 809 14.72 0.94 13.76
C GLN A 809 15.89 0.17 13.14
N SER A 810 17.08 0.31 13.71
CA SER A 810 18.25 -0.51 13.37
C SER A 810 18.24 -1.80 14.19
N LYS A 811 18.44 -2.94 13.52
CA LYS A 811 18.58 -4.27 14.12
C LYS A 811 19.83 -4.94 13.54
N SER A 812 20.44 -5.82 14.34
CA SER A 812 21.63 -6.59 13.94
C SER A 812 21.37 -8.08 14.12
N VAL A 813 21.83 -8.88 13.16
CA VAL A 813 21.74 -10.34 13.14
C VAL A 813 23.13 -10.93 13.01
N SER A 814 23.52 -11.73 13.99
CA SER A 814 24.78 -12.48 13.98
C SER A 814 24.58 -13.87 13.43
N PHE A 815 25.34 -14.26 12.41
CA PHE A 815 25.29 -15.63 11.88
C PHE A 815 26.29 -16.59 12.56
N ALA A 816 26.98 -16.12 13.61
CA ALA A 816 27.84 -16.97 14.44
C ALA A 816 27.07 -18.20 14.97
N GLY A 817 27.56 -19.40 14.64
CA GLY A 817 26.94 -20.65 15.05
C GLY A 817 25.77 -21.15 14.18
N PHE A 818 25.49 -20.52 13.04
CA PHE A 818 24.53 -21.04 12.08
C PHE A 818 24.98 -22.42 11.55
N THR A 819 24.14 -23.45 11.70
CA THR A 819 24.44 -24.85 11.32
C THR A 819 23.73 -25.32 10.05
N GLY A 820 23.03 -24.43 9.35
CA GLY A 820 22.33 -24.73 8.11
C GLY A 820 23.26 -24.94 6.90
N SER A 821 22.67 -25.24 5.76
CA SER A 821 23.40 -25.39 4.49
C SER A 821 24.08 -24.09 4.06
N ASN A 822 25.23 -24.18 3.38
CA ASN A 822 25.82 -23.03 2.69
C ASN A 822 24.77 -22.41 1.75
N GLY A 823 24.70 -21.08 1.73
CA GLY A 823 23.71 -20.33 0.97
C GLY A 823 23.85 -18.82 1.17
N ARG A 824 22.93 -18.05 0.59
CA ARG A 824 22.91 -16.59 0.65
C ARG A 824 22.01 -16.10 1.79
N ILE A 825 22.37 -14.96 2.39
CA ILE A 825 21.54 -14.30 3.41
C ILE A 825 20.22 -13.86 2.75
N ALA A 826 19.09 -14.16 3.38
CA ALA A 826 17.77 -13.84 2.85
C ALA A 826 16.82 -13.31 3.93
N LEU A 827 15.89 -12.45 3.53
CA LEU A 827 14.86 -11.82 4.34
C LEU A 827 13.50 -12.32 3.86
N ARG A 828 12.72 -12.98 4.71
CA ARG A 828 11.41 -13.52 4.37
C ARG A 828 10.30 -12.75 5.08
N PHE A 829 9.39 -12.19 4.29
CA PHE A 829 8.26 -11.40 4.75
C PHE A 829 7.00 -12.27 4.74
N GLY A 830 6.35 -12.38 5.91
CA GLY A 830 5.05 -13.05 6.09
C GLY A 830 3.92 -12.22 5.47
N SER A 831 2.82 -12.03 6.18
CA SER A 831 1.78 -11.06 5.77
C SER A 831 2.16 -9.65 6.26
N ALA A 832 3.38 -9.21 5.96
CA ALA A 832 3.98 -8.00 6.51
C ALA A 832 4.18 -6.90 5.47
N ALA A 833 4.06 -5.64 5.90
CA ALA A 833 4.47 -4.48 5.12
C ALA A 833 5.60 -3.71 5.81
N PHE A 834 6.72 -3.57 5.13
CA PHE A 834 7.95 -2.97 5.64
C PHE A 834 8.57 -2.01 4.65
N THR A 835 9.17 -0.96 5.18
CA THR A 835 10.06 -0.07 4.44
C THR A 835 11.49 -0.32 4.92
N ILE A 836 12.40 -0.73 4.04
CA ILE A 836 13.83 -0.90 4.33
C ILE A 836 14.57 0.34 3.81
N ASN A 837 15.37 0.93 4.68
CA ASN A 837 16.17 2.11 4.39
C ASN A 837 17.64 1.77 4.12
N GLU A 838 18.22 0.88 4.92
CA GLU A 838 19.64 0.53 4.78
C GLU A 838 19.88 -0.93 5.18
N ILE A 839 20.85 -1.55 4.50
CA ILE A 839 21.37 -2.88 4.82
C ILE A 839 22.90 -2.82 4.78
N ALA A 840 23.56 -3.29 5.83
CA ALA A 840 25.00 -3.48 5.86
C ALA A 840 25.32 -4.94 6.21
N VAL A 841 26.30 -5.51 5.52
CA VAL A 841 26.87 -6.82 5.87
C VAL A 841 28.34 -6.62 6.18
N ILE A 842 28.72 -6.89 7.42
CA ILE A 842 30.07 -6.68 7.93
C ILE A 842 30.67 -8.01 8.40
N ASN A 843 31.97 -8.18 8.18
CA ASN A 843 32.74 -9.24 8.81
C ASN A 843 33.25 -8.75 10.16
N ILE A 844 32.78 -9.40 11.23
CA ILE A 844 33.26 -9.15 12.58
C ILE A 844 34.30 -10.21 12.96
N MET A 845 35.50 -10.12 12.37
CA MET A 845 36.60 -10.98 12.79
C MET A 845 36.83 -10.82 14.29
N GLN A 846 36.64 -11.90 15.06
CA GLN A 846 37.02 -11.91 16.46
C GLN A 846 38.54 -11.82 16.53
N THR A 847 39.06 -10.69 17.02
CA THR A 847 40.51 -10.49 17.18
C THR A 847 40.96 -10.89 18.59
N TYR A 848 42.14 -11.47 18.70
CA TYR A 848 42.79 -11.79 19.97
C TYR A 848 44.11 -11.06 20.11
N GLU A 849 44.39 -10.66 21.34
CA GLU A 849 45.56 -9.88 21.72
C GLU A 849 46.65 -10.80 22.26
N ILE A 850 47.88 -10.65 21.77
CA ILE A 850 49.09 -11.19 22.41
C ILE A 850 49.96 -10.04 22.88
N ILE A 851 50.18 -9.93 24.18
CA ILE A 851 51.08 -8.93 24.76
C ILE A 851 52.47 -9.55 24.90
N ALA A 852 53.41 -9.06 24.09
CA ALA A 852 54.81 -9.43 24.15
C ALA A 852 55.63 -8.41 24.96
N SER A 853 56.57 -8.92 25.75
CA SER A 853 57.52 -8.09 26.50
C SER A 853 58.89 -8.75 26.61
N ALA A 854 59.94 -7.94 26.70
CA ALA A 854 61.30 -8.38 26.96
C ALA A 854 61.88 -7.64 28.17
N GLY A 855 62.54 -8.38 29.07
CA GLY A 855 63.34 -7.81 30.15
C GLY A 855 64.64 -7.20 29.64
N SER A 856 65.39 -6.53 30.53
CA SER A 856 66.69 -5.94 30.19
C SER A 856 67.69 -7.00 29.74
N GLY A 857 68.43 -6.74 28.65
CA GLY A 857 69.47 -7.64 28.12
C GLY A 857 69.08 -8.41 26.86
N GLY A 858 67.99 -8.02 26.19
CA GLY A 858 67.60 -8.55 24.89
C GLY A 858 66.29 -7.95 24.39
N SER A 859 65.76 -8.53 23.32
CA SER A 859 64.52 -8.09 22.67
C SER A 859 63.64 -9.28 22.27
N ILE A 860 62.35 -9.02 22.09
CA ILE A 860 61.38 -9.93 21.48
C ILE A 860 60.77 -9.22 20.27
N ASN A 861 60.54 -9.94 19.16
CA ASN A 861 59.96 -9.36 17.94
C ASN A 861 58.85 -10.27 17.38
N PRO A 862 57.63 -9.75 17.14
CA PRO A 862 57.16 -8.40 17.49
C PRO A 862 57.13 -8.15 19.02
N ASP A 863 57.34 -6.90 19.44
CA ASP A 863 57.24 -6.46 20.85
C ASP A 863 55.93 -5.70 21.07
N GLY A 864 55.42 -5.70 22.31
CA GLY A 864 54.18 -4.99 22.66
C GLY A 864 52.91 -5.74 22.24
N GLU A 865 51.86 -4.97 21.95
CA GLU A 865 50.54 -5.49 21.60
C GLU A 865 50.51 -6.01 20.15
N VAL A 866 50.13 -7.27 19.98
CA VAL A 866 49.96 -7.92 18.68
C VAL A 866 48.52 -8.41 18.55
N ILE A 867 47.75 -7.76 17.67
CA ILE A 867 46.34 -8.11 17.39
C ILE A 867 46.29 -9.09 16.22
N LEU A 868 45.62 -10.22 16.42
CA LEU A 868 45.53 -11.33 15.47
C LEU A 868 44.08 -11.72 15.23
N ASN A 869 43.74 -12.14 14.01
CA ASN A 869 42.43 -12.70 13.72
C ASN A 869 42.27 -14.09 14.38
N HIS A 870 41.04 -14.48 14.72
CA HIS A 870 40.72 -15.80 15.26
C HIS A 870 41.34 -16.92 14.42
N GLY A 871 42.15 -17.76 15.05
CA GLY A 871 42.81 -18.90 14.43
C GLY A 871 44.10 -18.58 13.66
N ALA A 872 44.54 -17.32 13.65
CA ALA A 872 45.84 -16.96 13.09
C ALA A 872 47.00 -17.55 13.92
N ASN A 873 48.16 -17.70 13.26
CA ASN A 873 49.41 -18.10 13.90
C ASN A 873 50.32 -16.88 14.03
N GLN A 874 51.09 -16.79 15.12
CA GLN A 874 52.08 -15.73 15.31
C GLN A 874 53.38 -16.29 15.87
N THR A 875 54.48 -15.99 15.20
CA THR A 875 55.83 -16.35 15.65
C THR A 875 56.52 -15.14 16.28
N PHE A 876 57.10 -15.35 17.46
CA PHE A 876 57.95 -14.41 18.17
C PHE A 876 59.40 -14.88 18.10
N THR A 877 60.31 -13.96 17.79
CA THR A 877 61.76 -14.19 17.81
C THR A 877 62.36 -13.45 19.01
N ILE A 878 63.11 -14.16 19.84
CA ILE A 878 63.76 -13.64 21.05
C ILE A 878 65.26 -13.56 20.77
N THR A 879 65.82 -12.35 20.86
CA THR A 879 67.23 -12.08 20.56
C THR A 879 67.91 -11.48 21.79
N PRO A 880 68.80 -12.20 22.49
CA PRO A 880 69.59 -11.61 23.58
C PRO A 880 70.56 -10.55 23.04
N ASP A 881 70.79 -9.50 23.83
CA ASP A 881 71.80 -8.48 23.54
C ASP A 881 73.20 -9.09 23.66
N ASN A 882 74.19 -8.46 23.03
CA ASN A 882 75.58 -8.91 23.13
C ASN A 882 76.05 -8.93 24.60
N GLY A 883 76.53 -10.08 25.06
CA GLY A 883 76.93 -10.30 26.46
C GLY A 883 75.83 -10.82 27.38
N TYR A 884 74.65 -11.11 26.85
CA TYR A 884 73.53 -11.72 27.56
C TYR A 884 73.15 -13.07 26.93
N GLU A 885 72.49 -13.92 27.70
CA GLU A 885 71.82 -15.13 27.22
C GLU A 885 70.35 -15.12 27.65
N ILE A 886 69.50 -15.84 26.91
CA ILE A 886 68.08 -16.00 27.27
C ILE A 886 68.02 -16.81 28.56
N SER A 887 67.46 -16.21 29.61
CA SER A 887 67.21 -16.88 30.89
C SER A 887 66.00 -17.80 30.79
N ASP A 888 64.88 -17.26 30.31
CA ASP A 888 63.62 -17.99 30.16
C ASP A 888 62.63 -17.21 29.27
N VAL A 889 61.66 -17.91 28.69
CA VAL A 889 60.47 -17.36 28.03
C VAL A 889 59.23 -17.86 28.75
N LEU A 890 58.37 -16.95 29.20
CA LEU A 890 57.10 -17.26 29.86
C LEU A 890 55.95 -17.03 28.88
N VAL A 891 55.10 -18.03 28.67
CA VAL A 891 53.86 -17.93 27.89
C VAL A 891 52.68 -18.08 28.84
N ASN A 892 51.81 -17.07 28.90
CA ASN A 892 50.69 -17.00 29.86
C ASN A 892 51.15 -17.20 31.31
N GLY A 893 52.33 -16.66 31.65
CA GLY A 893 52.95 -16.80 32.98
C GLY A 893 53.62 -18.16 33.25
N MET A 894 53.58 -19.11 32.31
CA MET A 894 54.23 -20.42 32.45
C MET A 894 55.52 -20.50 31.63
N SER A 895 56.59 -21.03 32.23
CA SER A 895 57.88 -21.22 31.56
C SER A 895 57.78 -22.21 30.39
N VAL A 896 58.29 -21.80 29.24
CA VAL A 896 58.51 -22.66 28.06
C VAL A 896 60.00 -22.86 27.76
N GLY A 897 60.89 -22.38 28.64
CA GLY A 897 62.34 -22.52 28.55
C GLY A 897 63.01 -21.39 27.76
N ALA A 898 64.34 -21.44 27.70
CA ALA A 898 65.19 -20.48 26.98
C ALA A 898 65.16 -20.71 25.46
N LEU A 899 64.03 -20.36 24.83
CA LEU A 899 63.81 -20.50 23.40
C LEU A 899 64.12 -19.19 22.66
N SER A 900 64.85 -19.27 21.55
CA SER A 900 65.07 -18.12 20.65
C SER A 900 63.88 -17.82 19.74
N THR A 901 62.90 -18.72 19.66
CA THR A 901 61.65 -18.54 18.91
C THR A 901 60.48 -19.25 19.58
N TYR A 902 59.28 -18.66 19.56
CA TYR A 902 58.04 -19.28 20.01
C TYR A 902 56.91 -18.99 19.02
N THR A 903 56.07 -19.98 18.68
CA THR A 903 54.94 -19.77 17.76
C THR A 903 53.63 -20.13 18.45
N PHE A 904 52.72 -19.16 18.54
CA PHE A 904 51.32 -19.44 18.83
C PHE A 904 50.64 -19.95 17.55
N VAL A 905 49.95 -21.08 17.65
CA VAL A 905 49.21 -21.69 16.54
C VAL A 905 47.73 -21.66 16.87
N ASN A 906 46.91 -21.24 15.91
CA ASN A 906 45.45 -21.20 16.02
C ASN A 906 44.98 -20.44 17.27
N VAL A 907 45.28 -19.14 17.34
CA VAL A 907 44.96 -18.31 18.51
C VAL A 907 43.45 -18.09 18.62
N THR A 908 42.84 -18.59 19.70
CA THR A 908 41.39 -18.47 19.98
C THR A 908 41.07 -17.78 21.30
N THR A 909 42.08 -17.26 22.00
CA THR A 909 41.95 -16.44 23.22
C THR A 909 43.15 -15.49 23.32
N ASN A 910 43.07 -14.46 24.18
CA ASN A 910 44.21 -13.58 24.45
C ASN A 910 45.37 -14.32 25.13
N HIS A 911 46.60 -13.90 24.85
CA HIS A 911 47.82 -14.49 25.40
C HIS A 911 48.84 -13.43 25.86
N THR A 912 49.82 -13.87 26.63
CA THR A 912 51.01 -13.08 26.96
C THR A 912 52.28 -13.88 26.69
N ILE A 913 53.35 -13.20 26.28
CA ILE A 913 54.69 -13.78 26.16
C ILE A 913 55.73 -12.82 26.73
N ALA A 914 56.58 -13.29 27.64
CA ALA A 914 57.60 -12.48 28.28
C ALA A 914 58.97 -13.17 28.23
N ALA A 915 59.97 -12.52 27.64
CA ALA A 915 61.35 -13.00 27.60
C ALA A 915 62.20 -12.36 28.71
N SER A 916 63.09 -13.14 29.34
CA SER A 916 64.03 -12.67 30.36
C SER A 916 65.45 -13.09 30.02
N PHE A 917 66.45 -12.32 30.46
CA PHE A 917 67.85 -12.49 30.10
C PHE A 917 68.75 -12.38 31.33
N TYR A 918 69.90 -13.08 31.34
CA TYR A 918 70.96 -12.87 32.32
C TYR A 918 72.24 -12.42 31.62
N ILE A 919 73.00 -11.54 32.28
CA ILE A 919 74.30 -11.09 31.80
C ILE A 919 75.33 -12.20 32.02
N LEU A 920 76.19 -12.43 31.04
CA LEU A 920 77.32 -13.35 31.17
C LEU A 920 78.31 -12.83 32.22
N THR A 921 78.93 -13.73 32.96
CA THR A 921 79.98 -13.40 33.95
C THR A 921 81.25 -14.18 33.63
N TYR A 922 82.39 -13.54 33.84
CA TYR A 922 83.71 -14.13 33.66
C TYR A 922 84.51 -14.06 34.96
N SER A 923 85.27 -15.12 35.24
CA SER A 923 86.11 -15.21 36.43
C SER A 923 87.53 -14.73 36.16
N ILE A 924 88.05 -13.90 37.06
CA ILE A 924 89.47 -13.54 37.13
C ILE A 924 90.07 -14.20 38.37
N ASN A 925 90.97 -15.15 38.17
CA ASN A 925 91.67 -15.81 39.28
C ASN A 925 92.88 -14.96 39.70
N ALA A 926 92.79 -14.35 40.88
CA ALA A 926 93.81 -13.45 41.41
C ALA A 926 94.59 -14.07 42.58
N SER A 927 95.90 -14.21 42.42
CA SER A 927 96.78 -14.81 43.42
C SER A 927 97.99 -13.91 43.73
N ALA A 928 98.54 -14.06 44.94
CA ALA A 928 99.73 -13.36 45.37
C ALA A 928 100.67 -14.36 46.05
N GLY A 929 101.94 -14.35 45.64
CA GLY A 929 103.01 -15.11 46.27
C GLY A 929 103.28 -14.64 47.70
N ALA A 930 104.12 -15.39 48.42
CA ALA A 930 104.50 -15.04 49.78
C ALA A 930 105.09 -13.61 49.85
N ASN A 931 104.82 -12.92 50.97
CA ASN A 931 105.36 -11.59 51.30
C ASN A 931 104.70 -10.38 50.62
N GLY A 932 103.46 -10.54 50.16
CA GLY A 932 102.56 -9.44 49.85
C GLY A 932 101.12 -9.93 49.66
N SER A 933 100.25 -9.06 49.13
CA SER A 933 98.85 -9.37 48.86
C SER A 933 98.38 -8.76 47.55
N ILE A 934 97.31 -9.34 46.98
CA ILE A 934 96.53 -8.78 45.87
C ILE A 934 95.08 -8.62 46.34
N SER A 935 94.41 -7.53 45.95
CA SER A 935 93.02 -7.26 46.32
C SER A 935 92.22 -6.74 45.12
N PRO A 936 91.06 -7.34 44.78
CA PRO A 936 90.50 -8.57 45.36
C PRO A 936 91.37 -9.82 45.05
N SER A 937 91.27 -10.88 45.87
CA SER A 937 92.02 -12.15 45.69
C SER A 937 91.07 -13.33 45.53
N GLY A 938 91.54 -14.42 44.93
CA GLY A 938 90.74 -15.61 44.62
C GLY A 938 90.00 -15.47 43.29
N ASP A 939 88.92 -16.22 43.12
CA ASP A 939 88.06 -16.10 41.94
C ASP A 939 87.16 -14.85 42.05
N VAL A 940 87.38 -13.90 41.14
CA VAL A 940 86.63 -12.64 41.06
C VAL A 940 85.73 -12.69 39.84
N ASN A 941 84.41 -12.85 40.06
CA ASN A 941 83.43 -12.84 38.98
C ASN A 941 83.09 -11.41 38.57
N VAL A 942 83.18 -11.13 37.28
CA VAL A 942 82.94 -9.81 36.69
C VAL A 942 81.93 -9.95 35.54
N ASN A 943 80.94 -9.06 35.47
CA ASN A 943 79.96 -9.06 34.38
C ASN A 943 80.62 -8.74 33.03
N PHE A 944 80.08 -9.30 31.95
CA PHE A 944 80.51 -9.06 30.57
C PHE A 944 80.67 -7.56 30.30
N GLY A 945 81.84 -7.18 29.76
CA GLY A 945 82.18 -5.81 29.36
C GLY A 945 82.52 -4.85 30.50
N GLN A 946 82.47 -5.28 31.76
CA GLN A 946 82.92 -4.46 32.89
C GLN A 946 84.44 -4.45 33.03
N ASN A 947 84.96 -3.49 33.80
CA ASN A 947 86.37 -3.38 34.15
C ASN A 947 86.58 -3.89 35.59
N GLN A 948 87.71 -4.53 35.87
CA GLN A 948 88.09 -4.92 37.23
C GLN A 948 89.52 -4.48 37.53
N THR A 949 89.70 -3.76 38.63
CA THR A 949 91.01 -3.29 39.11
C THR A 949 91.49 -4.15 40.27
N PHE A 950 92.78 -4.50 40.24
CA PHE A 950 93.50 -5.21 41.28
C PHE A 950 94.58 -4.30 41.85
N THR A 951 94.72 -4.28 43.18
CA THR A 951 95.78 -3.58 43.90
C THR A 951 96.74 -4.58 44.51
N ILE A 952 98.03 -4.42 44.23
CA ILE A 952 99.10 -5.29 44.71
C ILE A 952 99.89 -4.53 45.78
N THR A 953 99.97 -5.09 46.99
CA THR A 953 100.63 -4.46 48.13
C THR A 953 101.74 -5.37 48.65
N PRO A 954 103.03 -5.00 48.52
CA PRO A 954 104.11 -5.75 49.14
C PRO A 954 104.09 -5.58 50.67
N ASN A 955 104.48 -6.62 51.42
CA ASN A 955 104.70 -6.49 52.86
C ASN A 955 105.91 -5.60 53.14
N THR A 956 105.96 -5.01 54.33
CA THR A 956 107.11 -4.22 54.79
C THR A 956 108.42 -4.98 54.59
N GLY A 957 109.35 -4.39 53.84
CA GLY A 957 110.65 -5.01 53.51
C GLY A 957 110.76 -5.71 52.17
N TYR A 958 109.66 -5.77 51.42
CA TYR A 958 109.60 -6.38 50.10
C TYR A 958 109.19 -5.34 49.05
N ALA A 959 109.52 -5.61 47.80
CA ALA A 959 109.01 -4.91 46.63
C ALA A 959 108.30 -5.89 45.71
N ILE A 960 107.37 -5.39 44.88
CA ILE A 960 106.74 -6.18 43.82
C ILE A 960 107.84 -6.58 42.84
N ALA A 961 108.07 -7.89 42.72
CA ALA A 961 109.03 -8.42 41.77
C ALA A 961 108.45 -8.40 40.36
N ASP A 962 107.23 -8.93 40.21
CA ASP A 962 106.52 -8.95 38.94
C ASP A 962 105.02 -9.20 39.16
N VAL A 963 104.20 -8.81 38.18
CA VAL A 963 102.79 -9.18 38.07
C VAL A 963 102.61 -9.89 36.73
N LEU A 964 102.09 -11.11 36.75
CA LEU A 964 101.75 -11.90 35.58
C LEU A 964 100.24 -11.79 35.33
N VAL A 965 99.83 -11.42 34.11
CA VAL A 965 98.44 -11.43 33.66
C VAL A 965 98.32 -12.45 32.54
N ASP A 966 97.43 -13.43 32.71
CA ASP A 966 97.29 -14.58 31.79
C ASP A 966 98.61 -15.30 31.50
N GLY A 967 99.49 -15.35 32.51
CA GLY A 967 100.83 -15.94 32.41
C GLY A 967 101.90 -15.06 31.75
N VAL A 968 101.57 -13.82 31.36
CA VAL A 968 102.49 -12.87 30.73
C VAL A 968 102.85 -11.75 31.72
N SER A 969 104.14 -11.46 31.86
CA SER A 969 104.64 -10.37 32.71
C SER A 969 104.17 -9.01 32.22
N VAL A 970 103.56 -8.24 33.13
CA VAL A 970 103.21 -6.82 32.95
C VAL A 970 104.10 -5.91 33.82
N GLY A 971 105.13 -6.46 34.47
CA GLY A 971 106.10 -5.73 35.28
C GLY A 971 105.66 -5.50 36.72
N SER A 972 106.47 -4.76 37.46
CA SER A 972 106.28 -4.48 38.89
C SER A 972 105.23 -3.37 39.13
N LEU A 973 103.98 -3.64 38.80
CA LEU A 973 102.87 -2.68 38.95
C LEU A 973 102.18 -2.83 40.31
N SER A 974 101.91 -1.70 40.98
CA SER A 974 101.13 -1.68 42.23
C SER A 974 99.61 -1.77 42.00
N THR A 975 99.16 -1.55 40.76
CA THR A 975 97.76 -1.72 40.34
C THR A 975 97.70 -2.25 38.91
N TYR A 976 96.69 -3.08 38.61
CA TYR A 976 96.39 -3.54 37.25
C TYR A 976 94.88 -3.56 37.02
N THR A 977 94.42 -3.04 35.89
CA THR A 977 92.99 -3.00 35.54
C THR A 977 92.74 -3.82 34.27
N PHE A 978 91.93 -4.87 34.39
CA PHE A 978 91.30 -5.49 33.24
C PHE A 978 90.19 -4.57 32.74
N VAL A 979 90.21 -4.23 31.45
CA VAL A 979 89.20 -3.39 30.81
C VAL A 979 88.36 -4.23 29.86
N ASN A 980 87.05 -4.00 29.83
CA ASN A 980 86.08 -4.64 28.95
C ASN A 980 86.23 -6.17 28.93
N ILE A 981 85.98 -6.81 30.06
CA ILE A 981 86.21 -8.25 30.25
C ILE A 981 85.19 -9.07 29.45
N THR A 982 85.67 -9.84 28.48
CA THR A 982 84.84 -10.71 27.62
C THR A 982 85.25 -12.19 27.70
N ALA A 983 86.16 -12.55 28.61
CA ALA A 983 86.64 -13.91 28.85
C ALA A 983 87.20 -14.03 30.28
N ASN A 984 87.44 -15.27 30.73
CA ASN A 984 88.11 -15.51 31.99
C ASN A 984 89.59 -15.11 31.92
N HIS A 985 90.16 -14.61 33.02
CA HIS A 985 91.55 -14.17 33.10
C HIS A 985 92.25 -14.70 34.37
N THR A 986 93.57 -14.58 34.43
CA THR A 986 94.36 -14.79 35.65
C THR A 986 95.29 -13.62 35.94
N ILE A 987 95.54 -13.33 37.23
CA ILE A 987 96.53 -12.35 37.66
C ILE A 987 97.30 -12.88 38.88
N GLU A 988 98.63 -12.95 38.77
CA GLU A 988 99.51 -13.46 39.82
C GLU A 988 100.59 -12.43 40.16
N ALA A 989 100.66 -12.01 41.42
CA ALA A 989 101.70 -11.09 41.90
C ALA A 989 102.81 -11.84 42.64
N SER A 990 104.06 -11.50 42.37
CA SER A 990 105.25 -12.04 43.06
C SER A 990 106.06 -10.92 43.72
N PHE A 991 106.78 -11.26 44.79
CA PHE A 991 107.50 -10.29 45.62
C PHE A 991 108.96 -10.70 45.81
N SER A 992 109.86 -9.71 45.90
CA SER A 992 111.27 -9.91 46.18
C SER A 992 111.70 -9.05 47.37
N VAL A 993 112.66 -9.53 48.16
CA VAL A 993 113.16 -8.80 49.34
C VAL A 993 113.94 -7.57 48.89
N LEU A 994 113.76 -6.43 49.57
CA LEU A 994 114.56 -5.24 49.35
C LEU A 994 116.00 -5.51 49.81
N THR A 995 116.99 -5.23 48.97
CA THR A 995 118.41 -5.37 49.31
C THR A 995 119.08 -4.01 49.41
N TYR A 996 119.84 -3.79 50.48
CA TYR A 996 120.59 -2.56 50.74
C TYR A 996 122.08 -2.86 50.65
N THR A 997 122.84 -2.03 49.94
CA THR A 997 124.29 -2.17 49.86
C THR A 997 124.95 -1.33 50.95
N ILE A 998 125.60 -1.98 51.91
CA ILE A 998 126.48 -1.35 52.89
C ILE A 998 127.89 -1.31 52.31
N ASN A 999 128.46 -0.13 52.16
CA ASN A 999 129.81 0.02 51.60
C ASN A 999 130.84 0.18 52.74
N ALA A 1000 131.71 -0.82 52.92
CA ALA A 1000 132.69 -0.87 54.01
C ALA A 1000 134.11 -0.61 53.49
N SER A 1001 134.70 0.53 53.87
CA SER A 1001 136.07 0.92 53.50
C SER A 1001 136.95 1.13 54.74
N THR A 1002 138.23 0.75 54.69
CA THR A 1002 139.20 1.01 55.78
C THR A 1002 140.32 1.95 55.39
N GLY A 1003 140.87 2.63 56.41
CA GLY A 1003 142.12 3.39 56.29
C GLY A 1003 143.37 2.51 56.39
N ALA A 1004 144.52 3.07 56.00
CA ALA A 1004 145.76 2.36 55.65
C ALA A 1004 146.38 1.38 56.68
N ASN A 1005 145.88 1.33 57.92
CA ASN A 1005 146.45 0.49 58.99
C ASN A 1005 145.41 -0.45 59.66
N GLY A 1006 144.27 -0.73 59.02
CA GLY A 1006 143.25 -1.65 59.53
C GLY A 1006 142.57 -2.48 58.45
N SER A 1007 142.11 -3.69 58.80
CA SER A 1007 141.32 -4.56 57.94
C SER A 1007 139.85 -4.62 58.41
N ILE A 1008 138.90 -4.53 57.49
CA ILE A 1008 137.47 -4.83 57.72
C ILE A 1008 137.10 -6.05 56.90
N SER A 1009 136.30 -6.95 57.46
CA SER A 1009 135.80 -8.13 56.74
C SER A 1009 134.31 -8.32 57.03
N PRO A 1010 133.46 -8.39 56.00
CA PRO A 1010 133.80 -8.27 54.58
C PRO A 1010 134.11 -6.81 54.18
N SER A 1011 135.10 -6.59 53.31
CA SER A 1011 135.43 -5.26 52.74
C SER A 1011 134.77 -5.06 51.38
N GLY A 1012 134.41 -3.82 51.05
CA GLY A 1012 133.70 -3.47 49.81
C GLY A 1012 132.19 -3.42 49.98
N ASN A 1013 131.46 -3.55 48.87
CA ASN A 1013 130.00 -3.58 48.87
C ASN A 1013 129.50 -4.90 49.49
N VAL A 1014 128.79 -4.81 50.61
CA VAL A 1014 128.09 -5.93 51.25
C VAL A 1014 126.60 -5.71 51.11
N ASN A 1015 125.92 -6.61 50.39
CA ASN A 1015 124.46 -6.56 50.28
C ASN A 1015 123.83 -7.21 51.52
N VAL A 1016 122.91 -6.50 52.16
CA VAL A 1016 122.07 -7.00 53.24
C VAL A 1016 120.61 -6.94 52.82
N ASN A 1017 119.84 -7.99 53.11
CA ASN A 1017 118.39 -8.00 52.89
C ASN A 1017 117.72 -7.20 54.02
N TYR A 1018 116.62 -6.50 53.72
CA TYR A 1018 115.82 -5.70 54.67
C TYR A 1018 115.45 -6.46 55.95
#